data_AF-A0A495FHP1-F1
#
_entry.id   AF-A0A495FHP1-F1
#
_cell.length_a   1.000
_cell.length_b   1.000
_cell.length_c   1.000
_cell.angle_alpha   90.00
_cell.angle_beta   90.00
_cell.angle_gamma   90.00
#
_symmetry.space_group_name_H-M   'P 1'
#
loop_
_entity.id
_entity.type
_entity.pdbx_description
1 polymer ?
#
loop_
_entity_poly.entity_id
_entity_poly.type
_entity_poly.pdbx_seq_one_letter_code
_entity_poly.pdbx_strand_id
1 'polypeptide(L)'
;MNEDSDITTEPAPPWLASIPLEPSCQSPALVIVHPGRAVVPPEGLKAVLRFNADGRGGWVSAAQADNSLWGYIDGEGCWRVPPALQNARNFSEDGLARFCEGGRWGFVDLAGAVVIPPTFDNAHPFRNGVSAVQVGQDAWRPINREGQPTSDEAFHELGLFGANGLARATLWKKDSNQRTQGFVDRAGRWVIEPRFRDAKPFGESPTTAASLDGERYGLINARGDWVLKPHYPSIDAFNSDGLAYFDEPNAWDNGHGYLDARGKVVVKGGRHLSRRMVCGVVANSYDGTVFLTAEGKPLPGPRLSYGSDFSAESGFAVVRTAAQGPSACATWALLHPDGRFVPAPAHLLEPLTNGDGWLVGNTPDTPLVPFLTRDGQLAYIDGEGVVVWRAHYDGQQVALLGAEGAPLWRSGVRENCWPPRPFFHAPLTDHLEGLDTLDGIVPLASRLLAQAETRLHQLAAGDMLQADRAGTEKDDDGTDDEEDADDPDQVQADRTVVVRRVMRAYLSESHNGPYEFLSADLHRAVNEAREAMVQRLSARFGPADPDPEHAAPWHRSGDHTQAWASPLARPLPGDGGVLRESREQWLTLYQHADSGDGDAWWELWLMAAPSVDALQLAQRARSAPPAPQAQAADETTLMAQLQSHPRTLADVPREHITHAMVDAALATDEDTVRFVPRRLMTPARYATALRQGVKSFAQIPAGMLSEDACIAHVQDGGWRLEQVPETLRTVAVCAHALRRSPSALEHVPESLRAQAREAMAQLPPDAQEEDPPRAGGDLGDWLSRRVVGSALQGQDTTARRLQHKGFLAAFVMQAALTAKSDTPPTLRGMAGWFEQRPVLALVAHLLLGLAALVGHAFVSVAAWRAEGPWIGLGTFALMGFAELYWAWRFVASSPWSPWLALAATLVVVYVFGWRRLYRRVGLAYAAREGITPVE
;
A
#
# COMPACT_ATOMS: atom_id res chain seq x y z
N MET A 1 74.08 -5.27 -16.85
CA MET A 1 73.06 -4.90 -17.84
C MET A 1 71.88 -5.81 -17.61
N ASN A 2 70.99 -5.41 -16.70
CA ASN A 2 69.63 -5.94 -16.60
C ASN A 2 68.74 -4.70 -16.74
N GLU A 3 68.00 -4.64 -17.83
CA GLU A 3 66.93 -3.68 -18.04
C GLU A 3 65.73 -4.20 -17.25
N ASP A 4 65.43 -3.55 -16.12
CA ASP A 4 64.13 -3.66 -15.47
C ASP A 4 63.12 -2.94 -16.37
N SER A 5 62.25 -3.73 -16.99
CA SER A 5 61.05 -3.23 -17.64
C SER A 5 60.11 -2.70 -16.56
N ASP A 6 60.14 -1.39 -16.36
CA ASP A 6 59.12 -0.62 -15.65
C ASP A 6 57.78 -0.87 -16.35
N ILE A 7 56.98 -1.77 -15.79
CA ILE A 7 55.57 -1.91 -16.15
C ILE A 7 54.91 -0.67 -15.57
N THR A 8 54.80 0.39 -16.36
CA THR A 8 53.99 1.56 -16.03
C THR A 8 52.54 1.11 -15.91
N THR A 9 52.09 0.82 -14.69
CA THR A 9 50.68 0.66 -14.36
C THR A 9 49.97 1.96 -14.74
N GLU A 10 48.95 1.86 -15.60
CA GLU A 10 48.11 3.03 -15.91
C GLU A 10 47.57 3.61 -14.58
N PRO A 11 47.66 4.93 -14.38
CA PRO A 11 47.21 5.56 -13.13
C PRO A 11 45.71 5.35 -12.98
N ALA A 12 45.21 4.94 -11.82
CA ALA A 12 43.78 4.71 -11.59
C ALA A 12 42.92 5.94 -11.96
N PRO A 13 41.70 5.76 -12.49
CA PRO A 13 40.80 6.87 -12.76
C PRO A 13 40.47 7.64 -11.47
N PRO A 14 40.29 8.97 -11.56
CA PRO A 14 39.83 9.75 -10.41
C PRO A 14 38.40 9.33 -10.03
N TRP A 15 38.09 9.42 -8.74
CA TRP A 15 36.75 9.14 -8.23
C TRP A 15 35.90 10.41 -8.18
N LEU A 16 34.58 10.24 -8.09
CA LEU A 16 33.60 11.30 -8.01
C LEU A 16 32.84 11.22 -6.68
N ALA A 17 33.01 12.24 -5.84
CA ALA A 17 32.21 12.40 -4.62
C ALA A 17 31.01 13.31 -4.91
N SER A 18 29.80 12.79 -4.69
CA SER A 18 28.58 13.58 -4.64
C SER A 18 28.22 13.85 -3.18
N ILE A 19 28.31 15.11 -2.76
CA ILE A 19 28.16 15.53 -1.37
C ILE A 19 26.92 16.42 -1.27
N PRO A 20 25.86 16.01 -0.55
CA PRO A 20 24.69 16.87 -0.31
C PRO A 20 25.12 18.20 0.33
N LEU A 21 24.69 19.33 -0.21
CA LEU A 21 24.93 20.64 0.43
C LEU A 21 23.77 21.09 1.31
N GLU A 22 22.64 20.37 1.25
CA GLU A 22 21.40 20.66 1.95
C GLU A 22 20.64 19.35 2.26
N PRO A 23 19.76 19.34 3.29
CA PRO A 23 19.05 18.14 3.70
C PRO A 23 18.15 17.47 2.64
N SER A 24 17.66 18.23 1.66
CA SER A 24 16.78 17.71 0.60
C SER A 24 17.52 16.87 -0.45
N CYS A 25 18.86 16.85 -0.43
CA CYS A 25 19.72 16.23 -1.45
C CYS A 25 19.56 16.81 -2.87
N GLN A 26 18.82 17.92 -3.07
CA GLN A 26 18.56 18.46 -4.42
C GLN A 26 19.77 19.18 -5.02
N SER A 27 20.62 19.77 -4.18
CA SER A 27 21.82 20.49 -4.59
C SER A 27 23.10 19.82 -4.05
N PRO A 28 23.59 18.72 -4.64
CA PRO A 28 24.88 18.14 -4.26
C PRO A 28 26.06 18.91 -4.89
N ALA A 29 27.19 18.97 -4.19
CA ALA A 29 28.48 19.30 -4.79
C ALA A 29 29.10 18.04 -5.39
N LEU A 30 29.43 18.10 -6.68
CA LEU A 30 30.19 17.06 -7.35
C LEU A 30 31.68 17.43 -7.36
N VAL A 31 32.51 16.54 -6.83
CA VAL A 31 33.94 16.78 -6.61
C VAL A 31 34.76 15.66 -7.22
N ILE A 32 35.81 16.00 -7.95
CA ILE A 32 36.77 15.03 -8.50
C ILE A 32 37.82 14.75 -7.43
N VAL A 33 37.96 13.51 -7.02
CA VAL A 33 38.79 13.09 -5.89
C VAL A 33 39.97 12.24 -6.36
N HIS A 34 41.15 12.62 -5.89
CA HIS A 34 42.41 11.90 -6.05
C HIS A 34 42.91 11.39 -4.70
N PRO A 35 43.89 10.47 -4.66
CA PRO A 35 44.58 10.13 -3.41
C PRO A 35 45.15 11.40 -2.74
N GLY A 36 44.60 11.76 -1.58
CA GLY A 36 45.07 12.86 -0.74
C GLY A 36 44.62 14.28 -1.13
N ARG A 37 43.84 14.47 -2.21
CA ARG A 37 43.28 15.79 -2.58
C ARG A 37 41.99 15.69 -3.38
N ALA A 38 41.23 16.78 -3.46
CA ALA A 38 40.09 16.90 -4.35
C ALA A 38 40.13 18.21 -5.16
N VAL A 39 39.52 18.22 -6.34
CA VAL A 39 39.49 19.35 -7.27
C VAL A 39 38.06 19.59 -7.79
N VAL A 40 37.73 20.88 -7.98
CA VAL A 40 36.47 21.35 -8.57
C VAL A 40 36.80 22.55 -9.47
N PRO A 41 36.29 22.61 -10.71
CA PRO A 41 36.48 23.77 -11.58
C PRO A 41 35.76 25.01 -11.02
N PRO A 42 36.20 26.24 -11.35
CA PRO A 42 35.59 27.47 -10.86
C PRO A 42 34.10 27.64 -11.19
N GLU A 43 33.67 27.11 -12.34
CA GLU A 43 32.27 27.14 -12.78
C GLU A 43 31.38 26.05 -12.15
N GLY A 44 31.93 25.23 -11.25
CA GLY A 44 31.21 24.13 -10.60
C GLY A 44 30.94 22.94 -11.52
N LEU A 45 30.42 21.87 -10.94
CA LEU A 45 30.09 20.63 -11.64
C LEU A 45 28.70 20.15 -11.24
N LYS A 46 27.85 19.98 -12.24
CA LYS A 46 26.51 19.41 -12.11
C LYS A 46 26.45 17.92 -12.45
N ALA A 47 27.22 17.50 -13.46
CA ALA A 47 27.33 16.09 -13.84
C ALA A 47 28.70 15.82 -14.47
N VAL A 48 29.24 14.63 -14.24
CA VAL A 48 30.44 14.11 -14.91
C VAL A 48 30.12 12.69 -15.35
N LEU A 49 30.35 12.38 -16.63
CA LEU A 49 30.21 11.02 -17.13
C LEU A 49 31.46 10.20 -16.77
N ARG A 50 31.50 8.93 -17.17
CA ARG A 50 32.64 8.05 -16.93
C ARG A 50 33.95 8.65 -17.49
N PHE A 51 35.03 8.52 -16.74
CA PHE A 51 36.36 8.91 -17.19
C PHE A 51 36.93 7.87 -18.17
N ASN A 52 37.53 8.37 -19.24
CA ASN A 52 38.25 7.58 -20.24
C ASN A 52 39.73 7.95 -20.21
N ALA A 53 40.60 6.95 -20.40
CA ALA A 53 42.02 7.19 -20.58
C ALA A 53 42.23 8.07 -21.82
N ASP A 54 43.05 9.11 -21.69
CA ASP A 54 43.25 10.10 -22.75
C ASP A 54 44.34 9.71 -23.77
N GLY A 55 44.95 8.53 -23.59
CA GLY A 55 46.06 8.03 -24.39
C GLY A 55 47.42 8.70 -24.10
N ARG A 56 47.50 9.57 -23.09
CA ARG A 56 48.70 10.33 -22.68
C ARG A 56 49.03 10.15 -21.20
N GLY A 57 48.46 9.12 -20.57
CA GLY A 57 48.62 8.84 -19.14
C GLY A 57 47.71 9.67 -18.22
N GLY A 58 46.71 10.37 -18.78
CA GLY A 58 45.70 11.11 -18.04
C GLY A 58 44.28 10.63 -18.32
N TRP A 59 43.32 11.40 -17.86
CA TRP A 59 41.89 11.08 -17.90
C TRP A 59 41.09 12.22 -18.51
N VAL A 60 40.03 11.90 -19.23
CA VAL A 60 39.09 12.87 -19.82
C VAL A 60 37.65 12.34 -19.72
N SER A 61 36.70 13.25 -19.46
CA SER A 61 35.27 12.94 -19.37
C SER A 61 34.43 14.07 -19.97
N ALA A 62 33.24 13.73 -20.46
CA ALA A 62 32.21 14.73 -20.73
C ALA A 62 31.57 15.17 -19.41
N ALA A 63 31.49 16.49 -19.19
CA ALA A 63 30.97 17.07 -17.96
C ALA A 63 30.03 18.24 -18.24
N GLN A 64 29.10 18.46 -17.31
CA GLN A 64 28.15 19.56 -17.30
C GLN A 64 28.48 20.51 -16.15
N ALA A 65 28.65 21.79 -16.45
CA ALA A 65 28.86 22.83 -15.44
C ALA A 65 27.52 23.28 -14.81
N ASP A 66 27.56 24.10 -13.77
CA ASP A 66 26.36 24.55 -13.04
C ASP A 66 25.39 25.36 -13.93
N ASN A 67 25.92 26.02 -14.96
CA ASN A 67 25.12 26.72 -16.00
C ASN A 67 24.37 25.75 -16.94
N SER A 68 24.46 24.44 -16.70
CA SER A 68 23.85 23.36 -17.48
C SER A 68 24.38 23.18 -18.92
N LEU A 69 25.48 23.85 -19.28
CA LEU A 69 26.19 23.63 -20.53
C LEU A 69 27.25 22.52 -20.38
N TRP A 70 27.50 21.82 -21.48
CA TRP A 70 28.41 20.68 -21.54
C TRP A 70 29.78 21.08 -22.10
N GLY A 71 30.81 20.37 -21.65
CA GLY A 71 32.19 20.45 -22.13
C GLY A 71 32.91 19.12 -21.92
N TYR A 72 34.22 19.13 -22.13
CA TYR A 72 35.10 17.98 -21.85
C TYR A 72 36.17 18.42 -20.85
N ILE A 73 36.24 17.72 -19.72
CA ILE A 73 37.10 18.03 -18.58
C ILE A 73 38.12 16.91 -18.39
N ASP A 74 39.33 17.26 -17.96
CA ASP A 74 40.32 16.27 -17.56
C ASP A 74 40.17 15.85 -16.08
N GLY A 75 40.94 14.84 -15.68
CA GLY A 75 40.98 14.37 -14.30
C GLY A 75 41.47 15.40 -13.28
N GLU A 76 42.10 16.49 -13.72
CA GLU A 76 42.58 17.58 -12.86
C GLU A 76 41.54 18.70 -12.71
N GLY A 77 40.34 18.52 -13.27
CA GLY A 77 39.28 19.51 -13.23
C GLY A 77 39.50 20.67 -14.22
N CYS A 78 40.42 20.52 -15.18
CA CYS A 78 40.67 21.52 -16.21
C CYS A 78 39.86 21.20 -17.48
N TRP A 79 39.11 22.19 -17.99
CA TRP A 79 38.35 22.03 -19.23
C TRP A 79 39.27 21.97 -20.45
N ARG A 80 39.28 20.83 -21.15
CA ARG A 80 39.87 20.69 -22.50
C ARG A 80 38.98 21.35 -23.55
N VAL A 81 37.68 21.22 -23.36
CA VAL A 81 36.65 21.94 -24.11
C VAL A 81 35.76 22.66 -23.09
N PRO A 82 35.74 24.00 -23.08
CA PRO A 82 34.92 24.77 -22.14
C PRO A 82 33.44 24.40 -22.20
N PRO A 83 32.68 24.60 -21.10
CA PRO A 83 31.25 24.30 -21.05
C PRO A 83 30.44 25.31 -21.88
N ALA A 84 30.39 25.10 -23.19
CA ALA A 84 29.67 25.93 -24.17
C ALA A 84 28.70 25.10 -25.05
N LEU A 85 28.73 23.77 -24.91
CA LEU A 85 27.98 22.85 -25.76
C LEU A 85 26.57 22.63 -25.21
N GLN A 86 25.61 22.41 -26.11
CA GLN A 86 24.24 22.07 -25.73
C GLN A 86 24.14 20.64 -25.17
N ASN A 87 25.01 19.74 -25.67
CA ASN A 87 25.09 18.36 -25.20
C ASN A 87 26.48 17.78 -25.48
N ALA A 88 26.97 16.89 -24.62
CA ALA A 88 28.16 16.07 -24.86
C ALA A 88 27.90 14.64 -24.35
N ARG A 89 28.53 13.66 -24.97
CA ARG A 89 28.38 12.23 -24.63
C ARG A 89 29.73 11.62 -24.31
N ASN A 90 29.70 10.44 -23.71
CA ASN A 90 30.95 9.76 -23.35
C ASN A 90 31.76 9.34 -24.58
N PHE A 91 33.07 9.19 -24.42
CA PHE A 91 33.95 8.64 -25.45
C PHE A 91 33.61 7.17 -25.72
N SER A 92 33.56 6.81 -26.99
CA SER A 92 33.45 5.41 -27.38
C SER A 92 34.80 4.69 -27.30
N GLU A 93 34.79 3.37 -27.47
CA GLU A 93 36.00 2.52 -27.56
C GLU A 93 36.98 3.00 -28.65
N ASP A 94 36.48 3.74 -29.64
CA ASP A 94 37.28 4.34 -30.71
C ASP A 94 38.01 5.63 -30.29
N GLY A 95 37.76 6.17 -29.09
CA GLY A 95 38.34 7.42 -28.62
C GLY A 95 37.66 8.67 -29.20
N LEU A 96 36.43 8.55 -29.71
CA LEU A 96 35.63 9.66 -30.21
C LEU A 96 34.37 9.86 -29.37
N ALA A 97 34.05 11.10 -29.05
CA ALA A 97 32.82 11.47 -28.37
C ALA A 97 31.95 12.37 -29.26
N ARG A 98 30.64 12.11 -29.27
CA ARG A 98 29.67 12.94 -29.99
C ARG A 98 29.26 14.14 -29.14
N PHE A 99 29.21 15.33 -29.75
CA PHE A 99 28.77 16.56 -29.10
C PHE A 99 27.72 17.29 -29.95
N CYS A 100 26.91 18.12 -29.30
CA CYS A 100 25.87 18.92 -29.95
C CYS A 100 26.15 20.42 -29.77
N GLU A 101 26.21 21.13 -30.89
CA GLU A 101 26.35 22.57 -30.97
C GLU A 101 25.40 23.11 -32.05
N GLY A 102 24.66 24.18 -31.76
CA GLY A 102 23.70 24.74 -32.71
C GLY A 102 22.59 23.77 -33.14
N GLY A 103 22.24 22.80 -32.29
CA GLY A 103 21.26 21.76 -32.58
C GLY A 103 21.75 20.63 -33.49
N ARG A 104 23.04 20.59 -33.83
CA ARG A 104 23.63 19.55 -34.69
C ARG A 104 24.76 18.80 -34.01
N TRP A 105 24.91 17.54 -34.40
CA TRP A 105 25.88 16.61 -33.83
C TRP A 105 27.18 16.57 -34.65
N GLY A 106 28.30 16.60 -33.93
CA GLY A 106 29.66 16.41 -34.43
C GLY A 106 30.44 15.47 -33.52
N PHE A 107 31.74 15.31 -33.76
CA PHE A 107 32.61 14.41 -33.01
C PHE A 107 33.94 15.07 -32.62
N VAL A 108 34.38 14.79 -31.40
CA VAL A 108 35.63 15.26 -30.81
C VAL A 108 36.51 14.07 -30.42
N ASP A 109 37.83 14.23 -30.45
CA ASP A 109 38.78 13.24 -29.94
C ASP A 109 39.10 13.42 -28.44
N LEU A 110 39.90 12.50 -27.89
CA LEU A 110 40.37 12.52 -26.49
C LEU A 110 41.19 13.77 -26.12
N ALA A 111 41.74 14.50 -27.11
CA ALA A 111 42.44 15.74 -26.90
C ALA A 111 41.49 16.96 -26.85
N GLY A 112 40.21 16.77 -27.12
CA GLY A 112 39.22 17.86 -27.23
C GLY A 112 39.21 18.53 -28.61
N ALA A 113 39.89 17.97 -29.61
CA ALA A 113 39.90 18.50 -30.97
C ALA A 113 38.69 17.98 -31.76
N VAL A 114 37.98 18.89 -32.43
CA VAL A 114 36.85 18.54 -33.30
C VAL A 114 37.38 17.78 -34.52
N VAL A 115 37.04 16.49 -34.62
CA VAL A 115 37.40 15.61 -35.74
C VAL A 115 36.35 15.72 -36.85
N ILE A 116 35.07 15.78 -36.47
CA ILE A 116 33.97 15.94 -37.41
C ILE A 116 33.10 17.12 -36.94
N PRO A 117 32.95 18.20 -37.72
CA PRO A 117 32.14 19.35 -37.35
C PRO A 117 30.66 19.01 -37.10
N PRO A 118 29.92 19.82 -36.33
CA PRO A 118 28.50 19.60 -36.04
C PRO A 118 27.60 19.83 -37.27
N THR A 119 27.46 18.79 -38.10
CA THR A 119 26.70 18.84 -39.36
C THR A 119 25.50 17.91 -39.42
N PHE A 120 25.37 16.99 -38.47
CA PHE A 120 24.34 15.94 -38.51
C PHE A 120 23.15 16.26 -37.61
N ASP A 121 21.96 15.79 -37.96
CA ASP A 121 20.76 15.97 -37.13
C ASP A 121 20.80 15.05 -35.90
N ASN A 122 21.45 13.89 -36.04
CA ASN A 122 21.67 12.93 -34.97
C ASN A 122 22.89 12.05 -35.31
N ALA A 123 23.46 11.40 -34.30
CA ALA A 123 24.65 10.57 -34.45
C ALA A 123 24.71 9.50 -33.35
N HIS A 124 25.05 8.26 -33.68
CA HIS A 124 25.39 7.20 -32.72
C HIS A 124 26.88 7.24 -32.34
N PRO A 125 27.32 6.61 -31.23
CA PRO A 125 28.75 6.52 -30.92
C PRO A 125 29.49 5.70 -31.98
N PHE A 126 30.78 6.00 -32.17
CA PHE A 126 31.65 5.19 -33.02
C PHE A 126 31.88 3.81 -32.41
N ARG A 127 31.84 2.77 -33.23
CA ARG A 127 32.28 1.44 -32.85
C ARG A 127 33.03 0.77 -34.00
N ASN A 128 34.24 0.28 -33.75
CA ASN A 128 35.10 -0.33 -34.75
C ASN A 128 35.31 0.55 -36.01
N GLY A 129 35.52 1.86 -35.80
CA GLY A 129 35.82 2.82 -36.86
C GLY A 129 34.63 3.28 -37.72
N VAL A 130 33.39 2.88 -37.40
CA VAL A 130 32.18 3.31 -38.09
C VAL A 130 31.15 3.90 -37.11
N SER A 131 30.36 4.87 -37.56
CA SER A 131 29.20 5.39 -36.82
C SER A 131 28.00 5.53 -37.76
N ALA A 132 26.78 5.47 -37.20
CA ALA A 132 25.55 5.78 -37.90
C ALA A 132 25.14 7.23 -37.60
N VAL A 133 24.95 8.04 -38.63
CA VAL A 133 24.54 9.45 -38.52
C VAL A 133 23.31 9.76 -39.34
N GLN A 134 22.52 10.72 -38.88
CA GLN A 134 21.32 11.18 -39.55
C GLN A 134 21.59 12.48 -40.32
N VAL A 135 21.27 12.47 -41.62
CA VAL A 135 21.48 13.58 -42.56
C VAL A 135 20.12 13.94 -43.21
N GLY A 136 19.25 14.59 -42.45
CA GLY A 136 17.88 14.90 -42.83
C GLY A 136 16.83 13.99 -42.17
N GLN A 137 15.56 14.26 -42.45
CA GLN A 137 14.46 13.44 -41.97
C GLN A 137 14.57 12.01 -42.50
N ASP A 138 14.59 11.04 -41.59
CA ASP A 138 14.58 9.60 -41.91
C ASP A 138 15.70 9.14 -42.86
N ALA A 139 16.86 9.78 -42.82
CA ALA A 139 17.98 9.49 -43.70
C ALA A 139 19.24 9.21 -42.89
N TRP A 140 19.38 7.96 -42.46
CA TRP A 140 20.56 7.48 -41.73
C TRP A 140 21.60 6.88 -42.67
N ARG A 141 22.88 7.19 -42.41
CA ARG A 141 24.02 6.71 -43.20
C ARG A 141 25.17 6.28 -42.29
N PRO A 142 25.92 5.23 -42.64
CA PRO A 142 27.17 4.90 -41.98
C PRO A 142 28.30 5.84 -42.44
N ILE A 143 29.14 6.28 -41.51
CA ILE A 143 30.32 7.12 -41.76
C ILE A 143 31.59 6.52 -41.14
N ASN A 144 32.74 6.79 -41.76
CA ASN A 144 34.06 6.49 -41.20
C ASN A 144 34.51 7.58 -40.20
N ARG A 145 35.70 7.41 -39.61
CA ARG A 145 36.28 8.34 -38.63
C ARG A 145 36.58 9.73 -39.23
N GLU A 146 36.73 9.83 -40.54
CA GLU A 146 36.91 11.08 -41.27
C GLU A 146 35.57 11.78 -41.59
N GLY A 147 34.44 11.21 -41.17
CA GLY A 147 33.09 11.74 -41.42
C GLY A 147 32.56 11.50 -42.83
N GLN A 148 33.25 10.67 -43.63
CA GLN A 148 32.85 10.33 -44.99
C GLN A 148 31.86 9.17 -44.97
N PRO A 149 30.78 9.21 -45.78
CA PRO A 149 29.83 8.10 -45.86
C PRO A 149 30.52 6.85 -46.41
N THR A 150 30.26 5.70 -45.79
CA THR A 150 30.78 4.40 -46.27
C THR A 150 29.82 3.71 -47.25
N SER A 151 28.62 4.27 -47.43
CA SER A 151 27.58 3.80 -48.35
C SER A 151 26.84 4.97 -49.01
N ASP A 152 26.46 4.79 -50.27
CA ASP A 152 25.56 5.70 -50.99
C ASP A 152 24.09 5.52 -50.57
N GLU A 153 23.73 4.35 -50.02
CA GLU A 153 22.39 4.03 -49.54
C GLU A 153 22.07 4.80 -48.25
N ALA A 154 20.82 5.26 -48.13
CA ALA A 154 20.28 5.85 -46.92
C ALA A 154 19.18 4.95 -46.36
N PHE A 155 19.19 4.75 -45.05
CA PHE A 155 18.23 3.92 -44.32
C PHE A 155 17.21 4.80 -43.62
N HIS A 156 15.98 4.31 -43.48
CA HIS A 156 14.94 5.00 -42.70
C HIS A 156 15.37 5.14 -41.23
N GLU A 157 16.02 4.10 -40.72
CA GLU A 157 16.67 4.06 -39.41
C GLU A 157 17.91 3.17 -39.49
N LEU A 158 18.99 3.56 -38.83
CA LEU A 158 20.20 2.76 -38.68
C LEU A 158 20.65 2.81 -37.22
N GLY A 159 20.68 1.66 -36.56
CA GLY A 159 21.11 1.54 -35.18
C GLY A 159 22.64 1.55 -35.00
N LEU A 160 23.07 1.37 -33.76
CA LEU A 160 24.48 1.19 -33.41
C LEU A 160 25.05 -0.09 -34.05
N PHE A 161 26.31 -0.02 -34.49
CA PHE A 161 27.07 -1.20 -34.90
C PHE A 161 27.47 -2.04 -33.69
N GLY A 162 27.13 -3.33 -33.72
CA GLY A 162 27.54 -4.31 -32.71
C GLY A 162 29.03 -4.67 -32.79
N ALA A 163 29.51 -5.48 -31.84
CA ALA A 163 30.89 -5.98 -31.83
C ALA A 163 31.23 -6.78 -33.09
N ASN A 164 30.23 -7.51 -33.62
CA ASN A 164 30.32 -8.23 -34.89
C ASN A 164 30.34 -7.34 -36.14
N GLY A 165 30.23 -6.02 -36.00
CA GLY A 165 30.22 -5.07 -37.10
C GLY A 165 28.91 -4.99 -37.89
N LEU A 166 27.82 -5.56 -37.36
CA LEU A 166 26.48 -5.45 -37.94
C LEU A 166 25.67 -4.36 -37.23
N ALA A 167 24.91 -3.59 -38.00
CA ALA A 167 23.92 -2.65 -37.48
C ALA A 167 22.53 -3.03 -37.96
N ARG A 168 21.54 -2.89 -37.08
CA ARG A 168 20.13 -3.03 -37.44
C ARG A 168 19.73 -1.87 -38.34
N ALA A 169 19.19 -2.15 -39.51
CA ALA A 169 18.71 -1.15 -40.45
C ALA A 169 17.22 -1.37 -40.76
N THR A 170 16.44 -0.29 -40.75
CA THR A 170 15.03 -0.29 -41.13
C THR A 170 14.88 0.20 -42.55
N LEU A 171 14.21 -0.61 -43.38
CA LEU A 171 13.77 -0.23 -44.71
C LEU A 171 12.28 0.10 -44.65
N TRP A 172 11.89 1.26 -45.19
CA TRP A 172 10.48 1.65 -45.32
C TRP A 172 10.06 1.66 -46.79
N LYS A 173 9.22 0.68 -47.15
CA LYS A 173 8.56 0.64 -48.46
C LYS A 173 7.29 1.49 -48.39
N LYS A 174 7.40 2.75 -48.85
CA LYS A 174 6.31 3.73 -48.77
C LYS A 174 5.03 3.27 -49.47
N ASP A 175 5.15 2.59 -50.60
CA ASP A 175 4.00 2.13 -51.40
C ASP A 175 3.09 1.14 -50.67
N SER A 176 3.68 0.25 -49.85
CA SER A 176 2.95 -0.71 -49.02
C SER A 176 2.82 -0.28 -47.56
N ASN A 177 3.33 0.91 -47.22
CA ASN A 177 3.56 1.39 -45.86
C ASN A 177 4.20 0.33 -44.94
N GLN A 178 5.08 -0.51 -45.49
CA GLN A 178 5.68 -1.63 -44.77
C GLN A 178 7.07 -1.23 -44.28
N ARG A 179 7.31 -1.39 -42.98
CA ARG A 179 8.63 -1.26 -42.37
C ARG A 179 9.16 -2.65 -42.06
N THR A 180 10.31 -2.98 -42.62
CA THR A 180 11.01 -4.23 -42.32
C THR A 180 12.43 -3.93 -41.87
N GLN A 181 12.91 -4.75 -40.95
CA GLN A 181 14.24 -4.65 -40.38
C GLN A 181 15.12 -5.79 -40.89
N GLY A 182 16.39 -5.46 -41.10
CA GLY A 182 17.47 -6.38 -41.43
C GLY A 182 18.77 -5.88 -40.80
N PHE A 183 19.90 -6.42 -41.27
CA PHE A 183 21.22 -6.05 -40.76
C PHE A 183 22.19 -5.76 -41.88
N VAL A 184 22.92 -4.66 -41.73
CA VAL A 184 23.95 -4.20 -42.66
C VAL A 184 25.33 -4.26 -42.03
N ASP A 185 26.35 -4.47 -42.86
CA ASP A 185 27.76 -4.37 -42.45
C ASP A 185 28.24 -2.91 -42.37
N ARG A 186 29.52 -2.72 -42.01
CA ARG A 186 30.16 -1.40 -41.90
C ARG A 186 30.24 -0.61 -43.21
N ALA A 187 30.10 -1.29 -44.36
CA ALA A 187 30.03 -0.68 -45.68
C ALA A 187 28.57 -0.42 -46.12
N GLY A 188 27.60 -0.62 -45.21
CA GLY A 188 26.17 -0.45 -45.49
C GLY A 188 25.57 -1.52 -46.40
N ARG A 189 26.23 -2.67 -46.58
CA ARG A 189 25.69 -3.78 -47.40
C ARG A 189 24.85 -4.70 -46.54
N TRP A 190 23.70 -5.12 -47.06
CA TRP A 190 22.82 -6.09 -46.40
C TRP A 190 23.53 -7.44 -46.20
N VAL A 191 23.74 -7.83 -44.95
CA VAL A 191 24.18 -9.18 -44.54
C VAL A 191 22.97 -10.04 -44.24
N ILE A 192 21.94 -9.44 -43.65
CA ILE A 192 20.63 -10.06 -43.45
C ILE A 192 19.59 -9.14 -44.08
N GLU A 193 19.01 -9.59 -45.19
CA GLU A 193 17.99 -8.84 -45.93
C GLU A 193 16.79 -8.45 -45.05
N PRO A 194 16.21 -7.25 -45.24
CA PRO A 194 15.15 -6.75 -44.38
C PRO A 194 13.86 -7.55 -44.54
N ARG A 195 13.55 -8.34 -43.51
CA ARG A 195 12.40 -9.26 -43.47
C ARG A 195 11.71 -9.37 -42.11
N PHE A 196 12.30 -8.82 -41.06
CA PHE A 196 11.75 -8.88 -39.70
C PHE A 196 10.83 -7.69 -39.45
N ARG A 197 9.78 -7.87 -38.65
CA ARG A 197 8.97 -6.76 -38.18
C ARG A 197 9.64 -6.04 -37.00
N ASP A 198 10.34 -6.79 -36.15
CA ASP A 198 11.24 -6.25 -35.12
C ASP A 198 12.46 -7.15 -34.93
N ALA A 199 13.59 -6.55 -34.59
CA ALA A 199 14.84 -7.21 -34.23
C ALA A 199 15.62 -6.35 -33.22
N LYS A 200 16.24 -7.01 -32.23
CA LYS A 200 17.15 -6.38 -31.28
C LYS A 200 18.56 -6.26 -31.90
N PRO A 201 19.35 -5.25 -31.51
CA PRO A 201 20.70 -5.09 -32.05
C PRO A 201 21.59 -6.27 -31.67
N PHE A 202 22.57 -6.61 -32.52
CA PHE A 202 23.64 -7.50 -32.11
C PHE A 202 24.54 -6.78 -31.10
N GLY A 203 24.69 -7.36 -29.91
CA GLY A 203 25.63 -6.91 -28.88
C GLY A 203 26.98 -7.64 -29.00
N GLU A 204 27.50 -8.09 -27.86
CA GLU A 204 28.66 -8.98 -27.78
C GLU A 204 28.34 -10.44 -28.15
N SER A 205 27.06 -10.83 -28.00
CA SER A 205 26.59 -12.16 -28.33
C SER A 205 26.59 -12.40 -29.85
N PRO A 206 26.95 -13.61 -30.33
CA PRO A 206 26.83 -13.99 -31.74
C PRO A 206 25.38 -14.16 -32.21
N THR A 207 24.41 -14.06 -31.29
CA THR A 207 22.97 -14.18 -31.56
C THR A 207 22.19 -12.97 -31.05
N THR A 208 21.02 -12.73 -31.62
CA THR A 208 20.09 -11.68 -31.20
C THR A 208 18.64 -12.09 -31.37
N ALA A 209 17.73 -11.41 -30.67
CA ALA A 209 16.30 -11.63 -30.77
C ALA A 209 15.71 -10.98 -32.03
N ALA A 210 14.84 -11.71 -32.72
CA ALA A 210 14.14 -11.23 -33.92
C ALA A 210 12.73 -11.80 -34.01
N SER A 211 11.84 -11.04 -34.65
CA SER A 211 10.43 -11.34 -34.83
C SER A 211 9.99 -11.09 -36.28
N LEU A 212 9.23 -12.03 -36.85
CA LEU A 212 8.64 -11.88 -38.18
C LEU A 212 7.31 -11.12 -38.15
N ASP A 213 6.55 -11.26 -37.07
CA ASP A 213 5.19 -10.73 -36.92
C ASP A 213 5.09 -9.61 -35.87
N GLY A 214 6.15 -9.36 -35.10
CA GLY A 214 6.20 -8.40 -33.99
C GLY A 214 5.57 -8.89 -32.69
N GLU A 215 5.00 -10.09 -32.69
CA GLU A 215 4.26 -10.67 -31.56
C GLU A 215 5.02 -11.83 -30.92
N ARG A 216 5.85 -12.53 -31.70
CA ARG A 216 6.67 -13.64 -31.21
C ARG A 216 8.12 -13.46 -31.61
N TYR A 217 9.01 -13.66 -30.64
CA TYR A 217 10.44 -13.54 -30.78
C TYR A 217 11.09 -14.92 -30.74
N GLY A 218 12.12 -15.07 -31.57
CA GLY A 218 13.08 -16.15 -31.54
C GLY A 218 14.49 -15.56 -31.61
N LEU A 219 15.50 -16.40 -31.76
CA LEU A 219 16.91 -15.99 -31.85
C LEU A 219 17.47 -16.29 -33.23
N ILE A 220 18.22 -15.34 -33.78
CA ILE A 220 18.96 -15.51 -35.03
C ILE A 220 20.46 -15.35 -34.79
N ASN A 221 21.27 -16.03 -35.59
CA ASN A 221 22.72 -15.81 -35.64
C ASN A 221 23.08 -14.65 -36.59
N ALA A 222 24.36 -14.28 -36.66
CA ALA A 222 24.86 -13.22 -37.55
C ALA A 222 24.70 -13.47 -39.07
N ARG A 223 24.30 -14.68 -39.49
CA ARG A 223 23.91 -15.00 -40.88
C ARG A 223 22.40 -14.89 -41.11
N GLY A 224 21.64 -14.64 -40.05
CA GLY A 224 20.18 -14.61 -40.07
C GLY A 224 19.51 -15.98 -39.94
N ASP A 225 20.25 -17.07 -39.68
CA ASP A 225 19.64 -18.37 -39.43
C ASP A 225 19.00 -18.41 -38.04
N TRP A 226 17.83 -19.04 -37.92
CA TRP A 226 17.19 -19.26 -36.61
C TRP A 226 18.00 -20.24 -35.76
N VAL A 227 18.46 -19.78 -34.60
CA VAL A 227 18.97 -20.62 -33.51
C VAL A 227 17.81 -21.10 -32.64
N LEU A 228 16.85 -20.21 -32.38
CA LEU A 228 15.60 -20.52 -31.71
C LEU A 228 14.46 -19.97 -32.57
N LYS A 229 13.50 -20.82 -32.96
CA LYS A 229 12.35 -20.36 -33.75
C LYS A 229 11.43 -19.46 -32.90
N PRO A 230 10.75 -18.47 -33.50
CA PRO A 230 9.85 -17.58 -32.77
C PRO A 230 8.78 -18.31 -31.97
N HIS A 231 8.76 -18.07 -30.66
CA HIS A 231 7.83 -18.70 -29.74
C HIS A 231 7.44 -17.80 -28.56
N TYR A 232 8.41 -17.04 -28.03
CA TYR A 232 8.20 -16.21 -26.83
C TYR A 232 7.54 -14.86 -27.17
N PRO A 233 6.63 -14.35 -26.34
CA PRO A 233 6.04 -13.02 -26.51
C PRO A 233 7.07 -11.89 -26.58
N SER A 234 8.17 -12.00 -25.81
CA SER A 234 9.27 -11.05 -25.80
C SER A 234 10.59 -11.76 -25.54
N ILE A 235 11.66 -11.27 -26.19
CA ILE A 235 13.04 -11.59 -25.85
C ILE A 235 13.85 -10.31 -26.00
N ASP A 236 14.68 -10.02 -25.01
CA ASP A 236 15.54 -8.85 -25.00
C ASP A 236 16.85 -9.02 -25.76
N ALA A 237 17.60 -7.92 -25.86
CA ALA A 237 19.00 -8.01 -26.23
C ALA A 237 19.78 -8.78 -25.14
N PHE A 238 20.85 -9.45 -25.55
CA PHE A 238 21.77 -10.11 -24.63
C PHE A 238 22.48 -9.08 -23.74
N ASN A 239 22.52 -9.35 -22.43
CA ASN A 239 23.27 -8.57 -21.45
C ASN A 239 24.79 -8.91 -21.52
N SER A 240 25.58 -8.28 -20.65
CA SER A 240 27.03 -8.52 -20.53
C SER A 240 27.40 -9.93 -20.10
N ASP A 241 26.49 -10.65 -19.43
CA ASP A 241 26.66 -12.04 -19.02
C ASP A 241 26.32 -13.05 -20.13
N GLY A 242 25.96 -12.55 -21.33
CA GLY A 242 25.61 -13.40 -22.48
C GLY A 242 24.25 -14.09 -22.35
N LEU A 243 23.36 -13.52 -21.53
CA LEU A 243 22.00 -14.00 -21.33
C LEU A 243 20.96 -12.96 -21.81
N ALA A 244 19.83 -13.40 -22.32
CA ALA A 244 18.72 -12.52 -22.68
C ALA A 244 17.49 -12.83 -21.83
N TYR A 245 16.86 -11.80 -21.30
CA TYR A 245 15.59 -11.92 -20.60
C TYR A 245 14.47 -12.26 -21.58
N PHE A 246 13.51 -13.10 -21.16
CA PHE A 246 12.33 -13.42 -21.93
C PHE A 246 11.08 -13.54 -21.03
N ASP A 247 9.93 -13.23 -21.62
CA ASP A 247 8.63 -13.49 -20.99
C ASP A 247 8.06 -14.84 -21.44
N GLU A 248 7.43 -15.56 -20.51
CA GLU A 248 6.59 -16.71 -20.88
C GLU A 248 5.22 -16.24 -21.39
N PRO A 249 4.52 -17.06 -22.20
CA PRO A 249 3.09 -16.90 -22.39
C PRO A 249 2.38 -16.85 -21.03
N ASN A 250 1.54 -15.85 -20.76
CA ASN A 250 0.93 -15.60 -19.45
C ASN A 250 1.96 -15.48 -18.30
N ALA A 251 2.97 -14.63 -18.48
CA ALA A 251 4.06 -14.48 -17.52
C ALA A 251 3.63 -14.18 -16.06
N TRP A 252 2.45 -13.59 -15.85
CA TRP A 252 1.88 -13.39 -14.51
C TRP A 252 1.73 -14.70 -13.71
N ASP A 253 1.45 -15.81 -14.40
CA ASP A 253 1.29 -17.15 -13.83
C ASP A 253 2.55 -18.01 -14.02
N ASN A 254 3.25 -17.85 -15.15
CA ASN A 254 4.35 -18.72 -15.57
C ASN A 254 5.75 -18.17 -15.27
N GLY A 255 5.83 -16.96 -14.69
CA GLY A 255 7.06 -16.26 -14.37
C GLY A 255 7.85 -15.85 -15.61
N HIS A 256 9.12 -15.53 -15.38
CA HIS A 256 10.04 -15.05 -16.42
C HIS A 256 11.35 -15.85 -16.39
N GLY A 257 12.27 -15.56 -17.30
CA GLY A 257 13.55 -16.25 -17.31
C GLY A 257 14.62 -15.59 -18.16
N TYR A 258 15.79 -16.22 -18.16
CA TYR A 258 16.90 -15.88 -19.03
C TYR A 258 17.32 -17.06 -19.89
N LEU A 259 17.62 -16.78 -21.15
CA LEU A 259 18.12 -17.74 -22.12
C LEU A 259 19.58 -17.47 -22.50
N ASP A 260 20.33 -18.52 -22.83
CA ASP A 260 21.68 -18.41 -23.38
C ASP A 260 21.66 -18.16 -24.90
N ALA A 261 22.84 -17.89 -25.46
CA ALA A 261 23.00 -17.67 -26.91
C ALA A 261 22.56 -18.86 -27.79
N ARG A 262 22.37 -20.06 -27.21
CA ARG A 262 21.88 -21.27 -27.89
C ARG A 262 20.36 -21.43 -27.78
N GLY A 263 19.68 -20.51 -27.09
CA GLY A 263 18.23 -20.53 -26.86
C GLY A 263 17.80 -21.47 -25.74
N LYS A 264 18.72 -21.92 -24.87
CA LYS A 264 18.39 -22.72 -23.69
C LYS A 264 18.05 -21.82 -22.52
N VAL A 265 16.96 -22.10 -21.82
CA VAL A 265 16.63 -21.44 -20.55
C VAL A 265 17.66 -21.84 -19.48
N VAL A 266 18.36 -20.85 -18.93
CA VAL A 266 19.39 -21.04 -17.88
C VAL A 266 18.86 -20.61 -16.52
N VAL A 267 18.20 -19.45 -16.45
CA VAL A 267 17.56 -18.97 -15.23
C VAL A 267 16.06 -19.03 -15.42
N LYS A 268 15.36 -19.66 -14.47
CA LYS A 268 13.90 -19.66 -14.39
C LYS A 268 13.49 -19.04 -13.07
N GLY A 269 12.85 -17.88 -13.14
CA GLY A 269 12.41 -17.12 -11.97
C GLY A 269 10.90 -17.15 -11.78
N GLY A 270 10.46 -16.50 -10.69
CA GLY A 270 9.05 -16.27 -10.39
C GLY A 270 8.48 -15.06 -11.14
N ARG A 271 7.35 -14.55 -10.64
CA ARG A 271 6.67 -13.35 -11.17
C ARG A 271 7.52 -12.07 -11.08
N HIS A 272 8.41 -11.99 -10.10
CA HIS A 272 9.19 -10.79 -9.80
C HIS A 272 10.67 -10.95 -10.17
N LEU A 273 10.99 -11.82 -11.13
CA LEU A 273 12.34 -11.89 -11.67
C LEU A 273 12.68 -10.56 -12.36
N SER A 274 13.72 -9.89 -11.88
CA SER A 274 14.18 -8.65 -12.46
C SER A 274 14.65 -8.87 -13.90
N ARG A 275 14.29 -7.92 -14.76
CA ARG A 275 14.77 -7.82 -16.15
C ARG A 275 16.24 -7.38 -16.22
N ARG A 276 16.81 -6.95 -15.09
CA ARG A 276 18.18 -6.47 -14.96
C ARG A 276 19.02 -7.50 -14.21
N MET A 277 19.90 -8.17 -14.93
CA MET A 277 20.98 -8.98 -14.37
C MET A 277 22.30 -8.23 -14.51
N VAL A 278 23.09 -8.21 -13.44
CA VAL A 278 24.38 -7.52 -13.36
C VAL A 278 25.35 -8.39 -12.56
N CYS A 279 26.60 -8.45 -12.98
CA CYS A 279 27.64 -9.26 -12.32
C CYS A 279 27.24 -10.74 -12.18
N GLY A 280 26.48 -11.27 -13.13
CA GLY A 280 25.95 -12.64 -13.06
C GLY A 280 24.94 -12.89 -11.94
N VAL A 281 24.30 -11.86 -11.39
CA VAL A 281 23.27 -11.98 -10.34
C VAL A 281 22.02 -11.19 -10.72
N VAL A 282 20.85 -11.73 -10.36
CA VAL A 282 19.54 -11.13 -10.62
C VAL A 282 18.60 -11.28 -9.43
N ALA A 283 17.85 -10.23 -9.11
CA ALA A 283 16.80 -10.30 -8.10
C ALA A 283 15.60 -11.13 -8.60
N ASN A 284 15.04 -11.97 -7.74
CA ASN A 284 13.89 -12.84 -8.02
C ASN A 284 12.70 -12.58 -7.07
N SER A 285 12.74 -11.45 -6.38
CA SER A 285 11.65 -10.92 -5.56
C SER A 285 11.56 -9.41 -5.79
N TYR A 286 10.40 -8.84 -5.46
CA TYR A 286 10.13 -7.43 -5.69
C TYR A 286 10.98 -6.49 -4.81
N ASP A 287 11.29 -6.93 -3.59
CA ASP A 287 12.07 -6.25 -2.54
C ASP A 287 13.57 -6.64 -2.54
N GLY A 288 13.99 -7.46 -3.50
CA GLY A 288 15.36 -7.98 -3.60
C GLY A 288 15.82 -8.84 -2.43
N THR A 289 14.91 -9.51 -1.71
CA THR A 289 15.27 -10.50 -0.67
C THR A 289 15.75 -11.84 -1.20
N VAL A 290 15.51 -12.15 -2.48
CA VAL A 290 15.94 -13.40 -3.13
C VAL A 290 16.76 -13.09 -4.38
N PHE A 291 17.97 -13.63 -4.48
CA PHE A 291 18.84 -13.48 -5.64
C PHE A 291 19.15 -14.83 -6.30
N LEU A 292 19.26 -14.83 -7.63
CA LEU A 292 19.71 -15.96 -8.44
C LEU A 292 21.00 -15.59 -9.17
N THR A 293 21.91 -16.55 -9.29
CA THR A 293 23.10 -16.50 -10.13
C THR A 293 22.75 -16.69 -11.60
N ALA A 294 23.69 -16.39 -12.51
CA ALA A 294 23.56 -16.60 -13.95
C ALA A 294 23.33 -18.08 -14.32
N GLU A 295 23.74 -19.02 -13.45
CA GLU A 295 23.45 -20.45 -13.58
C GLU A 295 22.06 -20.84 -13.06
N GLY A 296 21.28 -19.89 -12.55
CA GLY A 296 19.94 -20.10 -12.00
C GLY A 296 19.91 -20.66 -10.58
N LYS A 297 21.04 -20.63 -9.85
CA LYS A 297 21.12 -21.10 -8.46
C LYS A 297 20.87 -19.94 -7.48
N PRO A 298 20.20 -20.17 -6.35
CA PRO A 298 20.10 -19.17 -5.28
C PRO A 298 21.47 -18.72 -4.82
N LEU A 299 21.64 -17.40 -4.66
CA LEU A 299 22.84 -16.83 -4.08
C LEU A 299 22.92 -17.19 -2.58
N PRO A 300 24.01 -17.77 -2.07
CA PRO A 300 24.13 -18.10 -0.66
C PRO A 300 24.24 -16.82 0.19
N GLY A 301 23.63 -16.82 1.38
CA GLY A 301 23.67 -15.66 2.28
C GLY A 301 22.67 -15.78 3.42
N PRO A 302 22.68 -14.80 4.35
CA PRO A 302 21.66 -14.70 5.39
C PRO A 302 20.28 -14.37 4.79
N ARG A 303 19.21 -14.61 5.56
CA ARG A 303 17.87 -14.15 5.17
C ARG A 303 17.84 -12.63 5.16
N LEU A 304 17.35 -12.05 4.08
CA LEU A 304 17.25 -10.60 3.89
C LEU A 304 15.83 -10.12 4.18
N SER A 305 15.72 -8.86 4.57
CA SER A 305 14.46 -8.07 4.60
C SER A 305 14.41 -7.04 3.47
N TYR A 306 15.54 -6.80 2.79
CA TYR A 306 15.66 -5.94 1.62
C TYR A 306 16.97 -6.20 0.87
N GLY A 307 16.97 -6.00 -0.44
CA GLY A 307 18.18 -5.88 -1.24
C GLY A 307 18.01 -4.98 -2.46
N SER A 308 18.99 -4.14 -2.74
CA SER A 308 19.06 -3.40 -4.00
C SER A 308 19.45 -4.34 -5.15
N ASP A 309 19.25 -3.88 -6.39
CA ASP A 309 19.95 -4.49 -7.53
C ASP A 309 21.48 -4.41 -7.35
N PHE A 310 22.20 -5.34 -7.96
CA PHE A 310 23.65 -5.26 -8.08
C PHE A 310 24.05 -4.09 -8.96
N SER A 311 25.02 -3.31 -8.49
CA SER A 311 25.54 -2.18 -9.24
C SER A 311 26.68 -2.62 -10.15
N ALA A 312 26.60 -2.26 -11.44
CA ALA A 312 27.67 -2.53 -12.41
C ALA A 312 28.95 -1.74 -12.09
N GLU A 313 28.83 -0.62 -11.35
CA GLU A 313 29.96 0.22 -10.98
C GLU A 313 30.72 -0.32 -9.76
N SER A 314 29.99 -0.79 -8.75
CA SER A 314 30.60 -1.25 -7.48
C SER A 314 30.75 -2.77 -7.39
N GLY A 315 29.98 -3.54 -8.16
CA GLY A 315 30.02 -4.99 -8.15
C GLY A 315 29.29 -5.66 -6.98
N PHE A 316 28.57 -4.92 -6.14
CA PHE A 316 27.81 -5.45 -5.01
C PHE A 316 26.43 -4.78 -4.87
N ALA A 317 25.58 -5.32 -4.02
CA ALA A 317 24.26 -4.79 -3.66
C ALA A 317 24.23 -4.30 -2.21
N VAL A 318 23.46 -3.25 -1.93
CA VAL A 318 23.16 -2.80 -0.57
C VAL A 318 21.97 -3.60 -0.05
N VAL A 319 22.15 -4.30 1.07
CA VAL A 319 21.15 -5.23 1.60
C VAL A 319 20.89 -5.00 3.08
N ARG A 320 19.74 -5.47 3.56
CA ARG A 320 19.37 -5.47 4.97
C ARG A 320 19.00 -6.88 5.40
N THR A 321 19.55 -7.35 6.51
CA THR A 321 19.16 -8.66 7.06
C THR A 321 17.74 -8.66 7.60
N ALA A 322 17.09 -9.81 7.62
CA ALA A 322 15.87 -10.00 8.39
C ALA A 322 16.23 -10.17 9.89
N ALA A 323 15.49 -9.50 10.77
CA ALA A 323 15.60 -9.73 12.20
C ALA A 323 15.22 -11.18 12.54
N GLN A 324 16.09 -11.89 13.27
CA GLN A 324 15.83 -13.28 13.71
C GLN A 324 15.61 -13.33 15.22
N GLY A 325 14.34 -13.23 15.63
CA GLY A 325 13.93 -13.28 17.04
C GLY A 325 13.72 -11.91 17.68
N PRO A 326 13.14 -11.84 18.89
CA PRO A 326 12.64 -10.61 19.52
C PRO A 326 13.74 -9.61 19.93
N SER A 327 15.01 -10.03 19.96
CA SER A 327 16.15 -9.17 20.34
C SER A 327 17.16 -8.94 19.22
N ALA A 328 16.95 -9.51 18.03
CA ALA A 328 17.88 -9.35 16.91
C ALA A 328 17.52 -8.10 16.09
N CYS A 329 18.49 -7.20 15.89
CA CYS A 329 18.32 -6.05 15.02
C CYS A 329 18.70 -6.39 13.57
N ALA A 330 17.87 -5.95 12.63
CA ALA A 330 18.26 -5.94 11.23
C ALA A 330 19.50 -5.08 11.02
N THR A 331 20.42 -5.55 10.17
CA THR A 331 21.71 -4.89 9.94
C THR A 331 21.88 -4.62 8.45
N TRP A 332 22.28 -3.40 8.12
CA TRP A 332 22.68 -3.03 6.76
C TRP A 332 24.03 -3.65 6.40
N ALA A 333 24.21 -4.03 5.14
CA ALA A 333 25.41 -4.71 4.66
C ALA A 333 25.57 -4.60 3.15
N LEU A 334 26.72 -5.05 2.66
CA LEU A 334 27.02 -5.21 1.25
C LEU A 334 27.07 -6.69 0.88
N LEU A 335 26.35 -7.07 -0.16
CA LEU A 335 26.30 -8.44 -0.69
C LEU A 335 27.07 -8.52 -2.01
N HIS A 336 28.07 -9.40 -2.05
CA HIS A 336 28.90 -9.64 -3.22
C HIS A 336 28.34 -10.77 -4.11
N PRO A 337 28.70 -10.83 -5.40
CA PRO A 337 28.16 -11.81 -6.35
C PRO A 337 28.59 -13.26 -6.05
N ASP A 338 29.62 -13.44 -5.23
CA ASP A 338 30.09 -14.72 -4.72
C ASP A 338 29.33 -15.17 -3.46
N GLY A 339 28.37 -14.37 -2.97
CA GLY A 339 27.59 -14.59 -1.76
C GLY A 339 28.27 -14.14 -0.47
N ARG A 340 29.43 -13.47 -0.56
CA ARG A 340 30.08 -12.89 0.61
C ARG A 340 29.27 -11.71 1.14
N PHE A 341 29.07 -11.71 2.44
CA PHE A 341 28.27 -10.72 3.16
C PHE A 341 29.17 -9.87 4.05
N VAL A 342 29.17 -8.55 3.83
CA VAL A 342 30.01 -7.58 4.53
C VAL A 342 29.13 -6.62 5.33
N PRO A 343 28.98 -6.80 6.66
CA PRO A 343 28.15 -5.93 7.49
C PRO A 343 28.66 -4.48 7.47
N ALA A 344 27.74 -3.51 7.46
CA ALA A 344 28.08 -2.12 7.66
C ALA A 344 28.66 -1.92 9.08
N PRO A 345 29.74 -1.13 9.25
CA PRO A 345 30.30 -0.80 10.55
C PRO A 345 29.25 -0.25 11.53
N ALA A 346 29.37 -0.58 12.82
CA ALA A 346 28.36 -0.25 13.84
C ALA A 346 28.08 1.26 14.04
N HIS A 347 29.02 2.12 13.66
CA HIS A 347 28.86 3.58 13.74
C HIS A 347 28.05 4.17 12.57
N LEU A 348 27.76 3.36 11.54
CA LEU A 348 26.84 3.71 10.46
C LEU A 348 25.40 3.40 10.88
N LEU A 349 24.48 4.27 10.49
CA LEU A 349 23.06 4.15 10.79
C LEU A 349 22.32 3.48 9.63
N GLU A 350 22.40 4.08 8.44
CA GLU A 350 21.68 3.62 7.25
C GLU A 350 22.30 4.16 5.96
N PRO A 351 22.10 3.48 4.82
CA PRO A 351 22.53 4.00 3.53
C PRO A 351 21.77 5.28 3.18
N LEU A 352 22.44 6.17 2.46
CA LEU A 352 21.88 7.47 2.09
C LEU A 352 20.73 7.32 1.08
N THR A 353 19.64 8.04 1.32
CA THR A 353 18.51 8.18 0.39
C THR A 353 18.48 9.57 -0.26
N ASN A 354 17.83 9.67 -1.42
CA ASN A 354 17.49 10.94 -2.03
C ASN A 354 16.29 11.60 -1.31
N GLY A 355 15.86 12.78 -1.77
CA GLY A 355 14.75 13.51 -1.17
C GLY A 355 13.39 12.79 -1.21
N ASP A 356 13.26 11.76 -2.05
CA ASP A 356 12.05 10.94 -2.16
C ASP A 356 12.15 9.64 -1.33
N GLY A 357 13.25 9.37 -0.64
CA GLY A 357 13.42 8.15 0.18
C GLY A 357 14.03 6.94 -0.53
N TRP A 358 14.48 7.10 -1.78
CA TRP A 358 15.15 6.03 -2.53
C TRP A 358 16.66 6.03 -2.31
N LEU A 359 17.28 4.85 -2.23
CA LEU A 359 18.75 4.73 -2.16
C LEU A 359 19.42 5.55 -3.28
N VAL A 360 20.42 6.36 -2.90
CA VAL A 360 21.19 7.13 -3.87
C VAL A 360 22.00 6.17 -4.74
N GLY A 361 21.87 6.30 -6.07
CA GLY A 361 22.65 5.51 -7.01
C GLY A 361 24.14 5.88 -6.96
N ASN A 362 25.00 4.91 -7.31
CA ASN A 362 26.45 5.13 -7.33
C ASN A 362 26.83 6.23 -8.34
N THR A 363 27.82 7.03 -7.97
CA THR A 363 28.52 7.90 -8.92
C THR A 363 29.33 7.04 -9.91
N PRO A 364 29.40 7.42 -11.20
CA PRO A 364 30.22 6.71 -12.18
C PRO A 364 31.65 6.53 -11.69
N ASP A 365 32.24 5.35 -11.95
CA ASP A 365 33.62 5.00 -11.59
C ASP A 365 33.97 5.12 -10.09
N THR A 366 32.96 5.22 -9.22
CA THR A 366 33.16 5.37 -7.77
C THR A 366 32.46 4.22 -7.04
N PRO A 367 33.21 3.18 -6.61
CA PRO A 367 32.65 1.99 -5.99
C PRO A 367 32.38 2.20 -4.49
N LEU A 368 31.87 3.38 -4.11
CA LEU A 368 31.60 3.74 -2.72
C LEU A 368 30.11 3.94 -2.48
N VAL A 369 29.64 3.51 -1.31
CA VAL A 369 28.26 3.71 -0.88
C VAL A 369 28.20 4.74 0.24
N PRO A 370 27.41 5.81 0.08
CA PRO A 370 27.19 6.79 1.14
C PRO A 370 26.26 6.24 2.23
N PHE A 371 26.62 6.46 3.49
CA PHE A 371 25.87 6.09 4.69
C PHE A 371 25.77 7.28 5.64
N LEU A 372 24.59 7.50 6.19
CA LEU A 372 24.42 8.37 7.36
C LEU A 372 25.07 7.70 8.57
N THR A 373 25.83 8.47 9.34
CA THR A 373 26.47 8.00 10.57
C THR A 373 25.59 8.29 11.78
N ARG A 374 25.77 7.53 12.87
CA ARG A 374 24.99 7.69 14.10
C ARG A 374 25.21 9.05 14.80
N ASP A 375 26.31 9.72 14.52
CA ASP A 375 26.60 11.07 15.01
C ASP A 375 26.11 12.18 14.05
N GLY A 376 25.25 11.83 13.08
CA GLY A 376 24.59 12.79 12.20
C GLY A 376 25.57 13.42 11.21
N GLN A 377 26.40 12.60 10.56
CA GLN A 377 27.33 12.98 9.49
C GLN A 377 27.17 11.99 8.32
N LEU A 378 28.05 12.08 7.31
CA LEU A 378 28.03 11.17 6.17
C LEU A 378 29.40 10.47 6.01
N ALA A 379 29.38 9.17 5.74
CA ALA A 379 30.55 8.36 5.46
C ALA A 379 30.36 7.63 4.12
N TYR A 380 31.46 7.40 3.40
CA TYR A 380 31.47 6.67 2.14
C TYR A 380 32.31 5.41 2.35
N ILE A 381 31.69 4.24 2.18
CA ILE A 381 32.35 2.95 2.39
C ILE A 381 32.61 2.22 1.08
N ASP A 382 33.69 1.47 1.01
CA ASP A 382 33.99 0.56 -0.11
C ASP A 382 33.28 -0.80 0.05
N GLY A 383 33.52 -1.71 -0.90
CA GLY A 383 32.96 -3.07 -0.89
C GLY A 383 33.40 -3.94 0.30
N GLU A 384 34.42 -3.55 1.05
CA GLU A 384 34.89 -4.22 2.27
C GLU A 384 34.31 -3.55 3.54
N GLY A 385 33.43 -2.55 3.38
CA GLY A 385 32.84 -1.81 4.48
C GLY A 385 33.81 -0.84 5.16
N VAL A 386 34.96 -0.56 4.53
CA VAL A 386 35.97 0.37 5.05
C VAL A 386 35.55 1.79 4.70
N VAL A 387 35.56 2.68 5.70
CA VAL A 387 35.30 4.11 5.48
C VAL A 387 36.47 4.73 4.73
N VAL A 388 36.20 5.13 3.49
CA VAL A 388 37.17 5.76 2.60
C VAL A 388 37.13 7.28 2.76
N TRP A 389 35.93 7.85 2.82
CA TRP A 389 35.71 9.27 3.02
C TRP A 389 34.66 9.57 4.08
N ARG A 390 34.76 10.77 4.65
CA ARG A 390 33.77 11.31 5.57
C ARG A 390 33.44 12.74 5.20
N ALA A 391 32.16 13.05 5.03
CA ALA A 391 31.70 14.43 4.92
C ALA A 391 31.22 14.93 6.28
N HIS A 392 31.88 15.99 6.77
CA HIS A 392 31.62 16.60 8.06
C HIS A 392 30.92 17.95 7.88
N TYR A 393 29.73 18.10 8.44
CA TYR A 393 28.87 19.27 8.41
C TYR A 393 28.97 20.02 9.73
N ASP A 394 29.11 21.35 9.66
CA ASP A 394 29.12 22.25 10.83
C ASP A 394 27.90 23.18 10.89
N GLY A 395 26.94 23.02 9.96
CA GLY A 395 25.74 23.85 9.83
C GLY A 395 25.89 25.01 8.84
N GLN A 396 27.12 25.40 8.49
CA GLN A 396 27.43 26.46 7.52
C GLN A 396 28.23 25.95 6.32
N GLN A 397 29.04 24.92 6.53
CA GLN A 397 29.90 24.30 5.54
C GLN A 397 29.92 22.79 5.71
N VAL A 398 30.31 22.12 4.63
CA VAL A 398 30.67 20.71 4.63
C VAL A 398 32.13 20.53 4.18
N ALA A 399 32.86 19.67 4.89
CA ALA A 399 34.22 19.29 4.54
C ALA A 399 34.28 17.81 4.19
N LEU A 400 34.83 17.48 3.02
CA LEU A 400 35.19 16.11 2.66
C LEU A 400 36.56 15.79 3.25
N LEU A 401 36.62 14.72 4.05
CA LEU A 401 37.82 14.24 4.71
C LEU A 401 38.17 12.84 4.18
N GLY A 402 39.46 12.54 4.06
CA GLY A 402 39.94 11.19 3.80
C GLY A 402 39.82 10.28 5.03
N ALA A 403 40.14 9.00 4.88
CA ALA A 403 40.03 7.98 5.94
C ALA A 403 40.78 8.36 7.25
N GLU A 404 41.93 9.04 7.14
CA GLU A 404 42.72 9.50 8.30
C GLU A 404 42.25 10.85 8.88
N GLY A 405 41.16 11.43 8.34
CA GLY A 405 40.63 12.73 8.76
C GLY A 405 41.29 13.95 8.09
N ALA A 406 42.23 13.74 7.16
CA ALA A 406 42.85 14.82 6.40
C ALA A 406 41.82 15.51 5.47
N PRO A 407 41.75 16.85 5.42
CA PRO A 407 40.78 17.55 4.57
C PRO A 407 41.17 17.44 3.09
N LEU A 408 40.23 16.94 2.28
CA LEU A 408 40.36 16.83 0.82
C LEU A 408 39.72 18.02 0.11
N TRP A 409 38.57 18.49 0.63
CA TRP A 409 37.79 19.58 0.05
C TRP A 409 36.88 20.24 1.10
N ARG A 410 36.48 21.51 0.86
CA ARG A 410 35.50 22.25 1.66
C ARG A 410 34.56 23.03 0.77
N SER A 411 33.28 23.06 1.14
CA SER A 411 32.29 23.90 0.46
C SER A 411 32.51 25.40 0.75
N GLY A 412 31.88 26.25 -0.06
CA GLY A 412 31.64 27.64 0.33
C GLY A 412 30.71 27.72 1.56
N VAL A 413 30.70 28.87 2.24
CA VAL A 413 29.75 29.16 3.34
C VAL A 413 28.35 29.28 2.77
N ARG A 414 27.38 28.58 3.37
CA ARG A 414 25.96 28.63 3.00
C ARG A 414 25.08 28.62 4.24
N GLU A 415 23.87 29.13 4.10
CA GLU A 415 22.83 28.92 5.12
C GLU A 415 22.29 27.49 5.00
N ASN A 416 22.05 26.82 6.13
CA ASN A 416 21.42 25.50 6.21
C ASN A 416 22.23 24.33 5.61
N CYS A 417 23.55 24.30 5.82
CA CYS A 417 24.41 23.20 5.37
C CYS A 417 24.41 22.05 6.39
N TRP A 418 23.37 21.21 6.30
CA TRP A 418 23.16 20.06 7.19
C TRP A 418 23.08 18.76 6.39
N PRO A 419 23.46 17.62 7.00
CA PRO A 419 23.32 16.33 6.35
C PRO A 419 21.84 15.98 6.16
N PRO A 420 21.53 15.10 5.20
CA PRO A 420 20.19 14.59 5.00
C PRO A 420 19.67 13.89 6.26
N ARG A 421 18.35 13.98 6.47
CA ARG A 421 17.70 13.29 7.58
C ARG A 421 17.62 11.78 7.32
N PRO A 422 17.66 10.95 8.38
CA PRO A 422 17.39 9.53 8.25
C PRO A 422 15.98 9.29 7.70
N PHE A 423 15.87 8.42 6.71
CA PHE A 423 14.62 7.95 6.13
C PHE A 423 14.17 6.63 6.78
N PHE A 424 15.06 5.63 6.88
CA PHE A 424 14.68 4.31 7.43
C PHE A 424 14.64 4.29 8.96
N HIS A 425 15.43 5.16 9.60
CA HIS A 425 15.45 5.37 11.05
C HIS A 425 15.01 6.80 11.40
N ALA A 426 13.93 7.26 10.76
CA ALA A 426 13.33 8.55 11.08
C ALA A 426 13.03 8.63 12.60
N PRO A 427 13.43 9.71 13.29
CA PRO A 427 13.15 9.85 14.71
C PRO A 427 11.64 9.97 14.92
N LEU A 428 11.15 9.45 16.04
CA LEU A 428 9.71 9.46 16.35
C LEU A 428 9.08 10.86 16.27
N THR A 429 9.85 11.90 16.60
CA THR A 429 9.44 13.30 16.53
C THR A 429 9.03 13.75 15.13
N ASP A 430 9.57 13.13 14.08
CA ASP A 430 9.24 13.47 12.69
C ASP A 430 7.84 12.97 12.29
N HIS A 431 7.24 12.07 13.09
CA HIS A 431 5.88 11.58 12.92
C HIS A 431 4.86 12.26 13.83
N LEU A 432 5.29 13.10 14.78
CA LEU A 432 4.39 13.78 15.72
C LEU A 432 3.71 14.99 15.07
N GLU A 433 2.43 15.17 15.36
CA GLU A 433 1.64 16.30 14.87
C GLU A 433 1.21 17.22 16.02
N GLY A 434 1.67 18.47 16.00
CA GLY A 434 1.37 19.45 17.03
C GLY A 434 2.02 19.19 18.40
N LEU A 435 3.03 18.32 18.44
CA LEU A 435 3.85 17.99 19.60
C LEU A 435 5.34 17.99 19.22
N ASP A 436 6.17 18.76 19.93
CA ASP A 436 7.64 18.72 19.72
C ASP A 436 8.26 17.44 20.32
N THR A 437 7.66 16.93 21.40
CA THR A 437 8.06 15.71 22.10
C THR A 437 6.84 15.02 22.69
N LEU A 438 6.99 13.75 23.05
CA LEU A 438 5.94 12.99 23.75
C LEU A 438 5.53 13.60 25.10
N ASP A 439 6.39 14.41 25.73
CA ASP A 439 6.06 15.05 27.01
C ASP A 439 4.97 16.13 26.85
N GLY A 440 4.77 16.64 25.63
CA GLY A 440 3.68 17.57 25.29
C GLY A 440 2.28 16.95 25.32
N ILE A 441 2.16 15.62 25.41
CA ILE A 441 0.86 14.91 25.36
C ILE A 441 -0.06 15.29 26.53
N VAL A 442 0.49 15.45 27.74
CA VAL A 442 -0.29 15.77 28.95
C VAL A 442 -0.82 17.21 28.93
N PRO A 443 0.00 18.24 28.59
CA PRO A 443 -0.51 19.58 28.34
C PRO A 443 -1.55 19.65 27.22
N LEU A 444 -1.38 18.89 26.12
CA LEU A 444 -2.37 18.81 25.05
C LEU A 444 -3.69 18.21 25.55
N ALA A 445 -3.65 17.06 26.22
CA ALA A 445 -4.82 16.42 26.82
C ALA A 445 -5.61 17.36 27.74
N SER A 446 -4.89 18.10 28.61
CA SER A 446 -5.51 19.06 29.53
C SER A 446 -6.24 20.20 28.78
N ARG A 447 -5.68 20.66 27.64
CA ARG A 447 -6.32 21.66 26.79
C ARG A 447 -7.56 21.12 26.09
N LEU A 448 -7.49 19.90 25.55
CA LEU A 448 -8.64 19.26 24.88
C LEU A 448 -9.81 19.05 25.85
N LEU A 449 -9.54 18.58 27.07
CA LEU A 449 -10.56 18.45 28.12
C LEU A 449 -11.19 19.80 28.49
N ALA A 450 -10.41 20.87 28.62
CA ALA A 450 -10.94 22.19 28.90
C ALA A 450 -11.79 22.75 27.74
N GLN A 451 -11.40 22.45 26.50
CA GLN A 451 -12.16 22.83 25.30
C GLN A 451 -13.47 22.05 25.20
N ALA A 452 -13.44 20.73 25.39
CA ALA A 452 -14.64 19.89 25.36
C ALA A 452 -15.64 20.32 26.44
N GLU A 453 -15.17 20.57 27.67
CA GLU A 453 -16.01 21.12 28.74
C GLU A 453 -16.61 22.47 28.34
N THR A 454 -15.82 23.38 27.75
CA THR A 454 -16.32 24.69 27.29
C THR A 454 -17.43 24.54 26.25
N ARG A 455 -17.28 23.64 25.28
CA ARG A 455 -18.29 23.35 24.25
C ARG A 455 -19.55 22.73 24.85
N LEU A 456 -19.38 21.84 25.83
CA LEU A 456 -20.51 21.23 26.54
C LEU A 456 -21.33 22.28 27.31
N HIS A 457 -20.67 23.24 27.97
CA HIS A 457 -21.34 24.35 28.66
C HIS A 457 -22.02 25.32 27.69
N GLN A 458 -21.42 25.61 26.53
CA GLN A 458 -22.03 26.40 25.47
C GLN A 458 -23.30 25.71 24.93
N LEU A 459 -23.23 24.40 24.67
CA LEU A 459 -24.38 23.61 24.27
C LEU A 459 -25.50 23.71 25.33
N ALA A 460 -25.17 23.53 26.61
CA ALA A 460 -26.12 23.63 27.70
C ALA A 460 -26.76 25.03 27.83
N ALA A 461 -26.04 26.10 27.44
CA ALA A 461 -26.53 27.46 27.42
C ALA A 461 -27.43 27.78 26.21
N GLY A 462 -27.54 26.86 25.25
CA GLY A 462 -28.31 27.04 24.02
C GLY A 462 -27.53 27.67 22.88
N ASP A 463 -26.21 27.81 23.00
CA ASP A 463 -25.36 28.32 21.93
C ASP A 463 -25.25 27.30 20.78
N MET A 464 -25.18 27.79 19.55
CA MET A 464 -24.89 26.96 18.38
C MET A 464 -23.37 26.80 18.24
N LEU A 465 -22.86 25.59 18.47
CA LEU A 465 -21.46 25.25 18.25
C LEU A 465 -21.15 25.28 16.76
N GLN A 466 -20.03 25.91 16.38
CA GLN A 466 -19.54 25.91 15.01
C GLN A 466 -18.72 24.65 14.72
N ALA A 467 -18.66 24.24 13.45
CA ALA A 467 -17.73 23.21 13.02
C ALA A 467 -16.28 23.70 13.20
N ASP A 468 -15.39 22.83 13.70
CA ASP A 468 -13.97 23.13 13.72
C ASP A 468 -13.45 23.22 12.29
N ARG A 469 -13.14 24.44 11.83
CA ARG A 469 -12.40 24.65 10.56
C ARG A 469 -10.88 24.41 10.70
N ALA A 470 -10.41 24.02 11.89
CA ALA A 470 -8.99 23.95 12.22
C ALA A 470 -8.62 22.56 12.75
N GLY A 471 -8.45 21.59 11.85
CA GLY A 471 -7.85 20.30 12.21
C GLY A 471 -8.19 19.14 11.29
N THR A 472 -9.30 19.19 10.59
CA THR A 472 -9.57 18.31 9.45
C THR A 472 -8.98 18.97 8.21
N GLU A 473 -7.74 18.63 7.89
CA GLU A 473 -7.39 18.62 6.46
C GLU A 473 -8.48 17.78 5.79
N LYS A 474 -9.04 18.28 4.70
CA LYS A 474 -9.98 17.51 3.88
C LYS A 474 -9.38 16.13 3.66
N ASP A 475 -9.99 15.11 4.27
CA ASP A 475 -9.78 13.76 3.81
C ASP A 475 -10.22 13.75 2.34
N ASP A 476 -9.29 13.38 1.46
CA ASP A 476 -9.48 13.34 0.01
C ASP A 476 -10.36 12.14 -0.40
N ASP A 477 -11.08 11.53 0.56
CA ASP A 477 -11.98 10.41 0.38
C ASP A 477 -13.45 10.84 0.24
N GLY A 478 -13.75 12.12 0.00
CA GLY A 478 -15.03 12.54 -0.57
C GLY A 478 -16.29 12.13 0.21
N THR A 479 -16.17 11.70 1.46
CA THR A 479 -17.31 11.58 2.37
C THR A 479 -17.48 12.90 3.08
N ASP A 480 -18.21 13.80 2.42
CA ASP A 480 -18.89 14.92 3.08
C ASP A 480 -19.91 14.34 4.09
N ASP A 481 -19.41 13.86 5.24
CA ASP A 481 -20.22 13.29 6.34
C ASP A 481 -21.17 14.31 6.97
N GLU A 482 -21.13 15.59 6.55
CA GLU A 482 -22.13 16.59 6.94
C GLU A 482 -23.50 16.37 6.27
N GLU A 483 -23.62 15.52 5.23
CA GLU A 483 -24.90 15.30 4.53
C GLU A 483 -25.79 14.17 5.11
N ASP A 484 -25.29 13.36 6.05
CA ASP A 484 -26.02 12.18 6.58
C ASP A 484 -26.49 12.32 8.04
N ALA A 485 -26.22 13.43 8.72
CA ALA A 485 -26.79 13.72 10.04
C ALA A 485 -28.17 14.39 9.91
N ASP A 486 -29.23 13.58 9.79
CA ASP A 486 -30.62 14.07 9.69
C ASP A 486 -31.14 14.81 10.96
N ASP A 487 -30.39 14.79 12.07
CA ASP A 487 -30.77 15.39 13.37
C ASP A 487 -29.83 16.54 13.81
N PRO A 488 -30.31 17.81 13.82
CA PRO A 488 -29.54 18.97 14.29
C PRO A 488 -29.00 18.83 15.71
N ASP A 489 -29.65 18.08 16.59
CA ASP A 489 -29.21 17.89 17.97
C ASP A 489 -28.06 16.88 18.06
N GLN A 490 -28.03 15.89 17.17
CA GLN A 490 -26.89 14.99 17.03
C GLN A 490 -25.66 15.74 16.48
N VAL A 491 -25.84 16.62 15.49
CA VAL A 491 -24.75 17.47 14.96
C VAL A 491 -24.15 18.34 16.07
N GLN A 492 -24.99 18.92 16.93
CA GLN A 492 -24.52 19.73 18.05
C GLN A 492 -23.86 18.88 19.15
N ALA A 493 -24.34 17.66 19.39
CA ALA A 493 -23.69 16.71 20.28
C ALA A 493 -22.29 16.33 19.78
N ASP A 494 -22.13 15.97 18.52
CA ASP A 494 -20.84 15.60 17.93
C ASP A 494 -19.83 16.75 17.99
N ARG A 495 -20.30 18.00 17.91
CA ARG A 495 -19.46 19.20 18.06
C ARG A 495 -18.94 19.43 19.48
N THR A 496 -19.52 18.80 20.51
CA THR A 496 -18.96 18.84 21.87
C THR A 496 -17.67 18.02 22.01
N VAL A 497 -17.46 17.07 21.10
CA VAL A 497 -16.26 16.24 21.05
C VAL A 497 -15.13 17.02 20.40
N VAL A 498 -13.95 17.01 21.03
CA VAL A 498 -12.73 17.63 20.49
C VAL A 498 -11.73 16.53 20.18
N VAL A 499 -11.22 16.49 18.95
CA VAL A 499 -10.29 15.45 18.48
C VAL A 499 -9.05 16.10 17.89
N ARG A 500 -7.88 15.49 18.11
CA ARG A 500 -6.62 15.92 17.53
C ARG A 500 -5.76 14.71 17.16
N ARG A 501 -5.31 14.63 15.90
CA ARG A 501 -4.23 13.71 15.51
C ARG A 501 -2.93 14.16 16.17
N VAL A 502 -2.26 13.24 16.85
CA VAL A 502 -1.01 13.49 17.58
C VAL A 502 0.19 12.82 16.93
N MET A 503 -0.06 11.85 16.05
CA MET A 503 0.98 11.17 15.28
C MET A 503 0.42 10.64 13.97
N ARG A 504 1.22 10.71 12.90
CA ARG A 504 0.97 10.04 11.62
C ARG A 504 2.27 9.46 11.07
N ALA A 505 2.26 8.16 10.79
CA ALA A 505 3.26 7.47 10.00
C ALA A 505 2.61 7.03 8.68
N TYR A 506 3.24 7.34 7.56
CA TYR A 506 2.70 7.07 6.22
C TYR A 506 3.77 6.45 5.33
N LEU A 507 3.37 5.48 4.54
CA LEU A 507 4.19 4.78 3.57
C LEU A 507 3.39 4.67 2.26
N SER A 508 3.85 5.34 1.21
CA SER A 508 3.16 5.31 -0.08
C SER A 508 3.29 3.94 -0.76
N GLU A 509 2.39 3.64 -1.70
CA GLU A 509 2.37 2.44 -2.54
C GLU A 509 3.72 2.22 -3.22
N SER A 510 4.29 3.31 -3.74
CA SER A 510 5.60 3.27 -4.40
C SER A 510 6.71 2.75 -3.50
N HIS A 511 6.65 2.99 -2.18
CA HIS A 511 7.63 2.53 -1.20
C HIS A 511 7.24 1.22 -0.54
N ASN A 512 5.93 0.98 -0.33
CA ASN A 512 5.44 -0.15 0.45
C ASN A 512 5.88 -1.49 -0.11
N GLY A 513 5.92 -1.63 -1.44
CA GLY A 513 6.42 -2.86 -2.06
C GLY A 513 7.95 -3.01 -1.96
N PRO A 514 8.78 -2.05 -2.42
CA PRO A 514 10.24 -2.26 -2.42
C PRO A 514 10.86 -2.17 -1.03
N TYR A 515 10.22 -1.46 -0.09
CA TYR A 515 10.61 -1.32 1.30
C TYR A 515 9.57 -1.95 2.24
N GLU A 516 9.09 -3.15 1.93
CA GLU A 516 8.07 -3.87 2.72
C GLU A 516 8.41 -3.95 4.22
N PHE A 517 9.70 -4.11 4.55
CA PHE A 517 10.16 -4.12 5.95
C PHE A 517 9.82 -2.84 6.73
N LEU A 518 9.70 -1.69 6.05
CA LEU A 518 9.47 -0.40 6.67
C LEU A 518 8.04 -0.30 7.23
N SER A 519 7.08 -1.00 6.61
CA SER A 519 5.71 -1.08 7.13
C SER A 519 5.69 -1.69 8.55
N ALA A 520 6.39 -2.81 8.73
CA ALA A 520 6.50 -3.47 10.03
C ALA A 520 7.29 -2.63 11.06
N ASP A 521 8.31 -1.90 10.63
CA ASP A 521 9.13 -1.06 11.50
C ASP A 521 8.38 0.21 11.94
N LEU A 522 7.65 0.88 11.03
CA LEU A 522 6.80 2.02 11.34
C LEU A 522 5.64 1.63 12.27
N HIS A 523 4.97 0.51 12.00
CA HIS A 523 3.92 0.00 12.88
C HIS A 523 4.45 -0.22 14.31
N ARG A 524 5.65 -0.80 14.45
CA ARG A 524 6.30 -0.99 15.76
C ARG A 524 6.58 0.34 16.46
N ALA A 525 7.14 1.32 15.74
CA ALA A 525 7.44 2.64 16.28
C ALA A 525 6.16 3.37 16.77
N VAL A 526 5.07 3.27 16.03
CA VAL A 526 3.76 3.83 16.42
C VAL A 526 3.23 3.16 17.68
N ASN A 527 3.34 1.84 17.79
CA ASN A 527 2.91 1.12 18.98
C ASN A 527 3.74 1.48 20.23
N GLU A 528 5.06 1.61 20.09
CA GLU A 528 5.96 2.06 21.17
C GLU A 528 5.61 3.49 21.62
N ALA A 529 5.32 4.39 20.67
CA ALA A 529 4.89 5.74 20.96
C ALA A 529 3.54 5.78 21.71
N ARG A 530 2.57 4.96 21.26
CA ARG A 530 1.27 4.80 21.93
C ARG A 530 1.46 4.34 23.37
N GLU A 531 2.26 3.31 23.62
CA GLU A 531 2.54 2.83 24.98
C GLU A 531 3.17 3.91 25.86
N ALA A 532 4.15 4.64 25.32
CA ALA A 532 4.79 5.75 25.99
C ALA A 532 3.83 6.92 26.30
N MET A 533 2.84 7.18 25.43
CA MET A 533 1.77 8.16 25.67
C MET A 533 0.79 7.66 26.74
N VAL A 534 0.35 6.41 26.66
CA VAL A 534 -0.53 5.77 27.66
C VAL A 534 0.08 5.84 29.06
N GLN A 535 1.38 5.55 29.19
CA GLN A 535 2.09 5.64 30.47
C GLN A 535 2.07 7.06 31.05
N ARG A 536 2.36 8.08 30.22
CA ARG A 536 2.35 9.50 30.63
C ARG A 536 0.95 9.99 31.01
N LEU A 537 -0.05 9.64 30.21
CA LEU A 537 -1.45 9.99 30.49
C LEU A 537 -1.95 9.30 31.75
N SER A 538 -1.63 8.00 31.93
CA SER A 538 -2.04 7.26 33.12
C SER A 538 -1.37 7.76 34.39
N ALA A 539 -0.13 8.25 34.31
CA ALA A 539 0.53 8.89 35.44
C ALA A 539 -0.20 10.17 35.89
N ARG A 540 -0.89 10.88 34.99
CA ARG A 540 -1.62 12.12 35.29
C ARG A 540 -3.10 11.89 35.64
N PHE A 541 -3.77 10.98 34.95
CA PHE A 541 -5.22 10.80 34.98
C PHE A 541 -5.67 9.49 35.65
N GLY A 542 -4.73 8.64 36.08
CA GLY A 542 -5.02 7.35 36.70
C GLY A 542 -5.02 6.18 35.69
N PRO A 543 -5.44 4.97 36.11
CA PRO A 543 -5.48 3.83 35.19
C PRO A 543 -6.45 4.08 34.03
N ALA A 544 -6.06 3.66 32.84
CA ALA A 544 -6.92 3.71 31.67
C ALA A 544 -8.06 2.67 31.78
N ASP A 545 -9.23 3.03 31.27
CA ASP A 545 -10.40 2.19 31.07
C ASP A 545 -10.52 1.87 29.58
N PRO A 546 -10.57 0.59 29.18
CA PRO A 546 -10.75 0.20 27.77
C PRO A 546 -12.20 0.32 27.27
N ASP A 547 -13.18 0.56 28.14
CA ASP A 547 -14.62 0.65 27.80
C ASP A 547 -15.24 1.97 28.30
N PRO A 548 -14.88 3.12 27.71
CA PRO A 548 -15.39 4.42 28.16
C PRO A 548 -16.87 4.63 27.83
N GLU A 549 -17.65 5.11 28.80
CA GLU A 549 -19.03 5.55 28.58
C GLU A 549 -19.08 7.01 28.08
N HIS A 550 -18.36 7.31 27.00
CA HIS A 550 -18.34 8.63 26.39
C HIS A 550 -19.31 8.76 25.22
N ALA A 551 -19.80 9.97 24.98
CA ALA A 551 -20.77 10.26 23.93
C ALA A 551 -20.17 10.45 22.53
N ALA A 552 -18.91 10.05 22.31
CA ALA A 552 -18.28 10.19 21.00
C ALA A 552 -18.95 9.30 19.94
N PRO A 553 -19.02 9.76 18.68
CA PRO A 553 -19.62 8.98 17.61
C PRO A 553 -18.83 7.69 17.34
N TRP A 554 -19.55 6.59 17.08
CA TRP A 554 -19.06 5.20 17.07
C TRP A 554 -17.82 4.94 16.19
N HIS A 555 -17.68 5.61 15.04
CA HIS A 555 -16.49 5.53 14.17
C HIS A 555 -15.18 6.04 14.80
N ARG A 556 -15.23 6.73 15.95
CA ARG A 556 -14.07 7.23 16.71
C ARG A 556 -13.63 6.29 17.84
N SER A 557 -14.19 5.08 17.88
CA SER A 557 -13.88 4.02 18.85
C SER A 557 -13.36 2.77 18.12
N GLY A 558 -12.29 2.13 18.61
CA GLY A 558 -11.71 0.92 18.00
C GLY A 558 -10.97 0.01 18.98
N ASP A 559 -10.38 -1.09 18.48
CA ASP A 559 -9.80 -2.18 19.29
C ASP A 559 -8.61 -1.78 20.20
N HIS A 560 -8.00 -0.62 19.97
CA HIS A 560 -6.86 -0.09 20.73
C HIS A 560 -7.19 1.12 21.61
N THR A 561 -8.46 1.34 21.90
CA THR A 561 -8.94 2.48 22.68
C THR A 561 -8.47 2.38 24.14
N GLN A 562 -7.88 3.47 24.64
CA GLN A 562 -7.54 3.66 26.06
C GLN A 562 -8.13 4.99 26.51
N ALA A 563 -8.92 5.00 27.58
CA ALA A 563 -9.61 6.19 28.02
C ALA A 563 -9.45 6.49 29.51
N TRP A 564 -9.51 7.77 29.88
CA TRP A 564 -9.37 8.24 31.25
C TRP A 564 -10.53 9.15 31.60
N ALA A 565 -11.30 8.77 32.63
CA ALA A 565 -12.33 9.63 33.18
C ALA A 565 -11.68 10.85 33.87
N SER A 566 -12.14 12.03 33.53
CA SER A 566 -11.73 13.30 34.11
C SER A 566 -12.96 14.05 34.60
N PRO A 567 -12.95 14.58 35.84
CA PRO A 567 -14.06 15.40 36.33
C PRO A 567 -14.17 16.70 35.53
N LEU A 568 -15.40 17.18 35.34
CA LEU A 568 -15.68 18.55 34.89
C LEU A 568 -15.26 19.53 35.98
N ALA A 569 -14.64 20.65 35.58
CA ALA A 569 -14.25 21.71 36.50
C ALA A 569 -15.48 22.44 37.08
N ARG A 570 -16.58 22.53 36.31
CA ARG A 570 -17.84 23.15 36.74
C ARG A 570 -19.05 22.23 36.48
N PRO A 571 -19.98 22.11 37.45
CA PRO A 571 -21.23 21.38 37.25
C PRO A 571 -22.07 21.97 36.12
N LEU A 572 -22.78 21.13 35.36
CA LEU A 572 -23.70 21.56 34.32
C LEU A 572 -25.02 22.10 34.91
N PRO A 573 -25.72 23.00 34.21
CA PRO A 573 -27.06 23.45 34.62
C PRO A 573 -28.03 22.27 34.76
N GLY A 574 -28.81 22.24 35.85
CA GLY A 574 -29.75 21.15 36.13
C GLY A 574 -29.14 19.91 36.79
N ASP A 575 -27.84 19.93 37.09
CA ASP A 575 -27.18 18.85 37.81
C ASP A 575 -27.64 18.77 39.28
N GLY A 576 -28.40 17.72 39.61
CA GLY A 576 -28.82 17.40 40.97
C GLY A 576 -27.72 16.81 41.86
N GLY A 577 -26.53 16.52 41.31
CA GLY A 577 -25.39 15.94 42.03
C GLY A 577 -25.56 14.46 42.40
N VAL A 578 -26.53 13.77 41.81
CA VAL A 578 -26.87 12.37 42.10
C VAL A 578 -26.01 11.39 41.32
N LEU A 579 -25.68 11.71 40.06
CA LEU A 579 -24.81 10.89 39.22
C LEU A 579 -23.39 11.47 39.25
N ARG A 580 -22.41 10.59 39.39
CA ARG A 580 -20.99 10.99 39.29
C ARG A 580 -20.64 11.25 37.83
N GLU A 581 -21.19 10.43 36.95
CA GLU A 581 -20.97 10.39 35.51
C GLU A 581 -21.46 11.66 34.82
N SER A 582 -22.49 12.35 35.36
CA SER A 582 -22.94 13.66 34.85
C SER A 582 -21.92 14.80 35.07
N ARG A 583 -20.89 14.54 35.89
CA ARG A 583 -19.76 15.43 36.17
C ARG A 583 -18.44 14.91 35.59
N GLU A 584 -18.50 13.98 34.64
CA GLU A 584 -17.32 13.41 34.02
C GLU A 584 -17.29 13.66 32.51
N GLN A 585 -16.07 13.75 32.02
CA GLN A 585 -15.72 13.68 30.61
C GLN A 585 -14.58 12.69 30.44
N TRP A 586 -14.36 12.23 29.23
CA TRP A 586 -13.40 11.19 28.91
C TRP A 586 -12.33 11.74 27.98
N LEU A 587 -11.07 11.50 28.35
CA LEU A 587 -9.95 11.60 27.44
C LEU A 587 -9.71 10.23 26.83
N THR A 588 -9.61 10.11 25.52
CA THR A 588 -9.43 8.83 24.82
C THR A 588 -8.26 8.92 23.86
N LEU A 589 -7.31 8.00 23.96
CA LEU A 589 -6.27 7.76 22.96
C LEU A 589 -6.66 6.52 22.16
N TYR A 590 -6.76 6.65 20.84
CA TYR A 590 -7.07 5.55 19.94
C TYR A 590 -6.12 5.54 18.74
N GLN A 591 -6.00 4.37 18.13
CA GLN A 591 -5.17 4.14 16.95
C GLN A 591 -6.08 3.87 15.76
N HIS A 592 -5.73 4.46 14.63
CA HIS A 592 -6.33 4.17 13.34
C HIS A 592 -5.22 3.71 12.39
N ALA A 593 -5.46 2.64 11.64
CA ALA A 593 -4.50 2.12 10.69
C ALA A 593 -5.27 1.50 9.53
N ASP A 594 -4.79 1.75 8.32
CA ASP A 594 -5.33 1.13 7.12
C ASP A 594 -4.19 0.89 6.12
N SER A 595 -4.42 -0.08 5.25
CA SER A 595 -3.56 -0.42 4.13
C SER A 595 -4.46 -0.47 2.90
N GLY A 596 -4.61 0.67 2.24
CA GLY A 596 -5.53 0.89 1.12
C GLY A 596 -5.05 0.25 -0.19
N ASP A 597 -5.22 0.97 -1.29
CA ASP A 597 -4.85 0.62 -2.68
C ASP A 597 -3.34 0.34 -2.93
N GLY A 598 -2.53 0.29 -1.87
CA GLY A 598 -1.10 0.07 -1.91
C GLY A 598 -0.37 0.90 -0.86
N ASP A 599 -0.95 2.01 -0.44
CA ASP A 599 -0.50 2.83 0.69
C ASP A 599 -0.70 2.12 2.03
N ALA A 600 0.12 2.45 3.01
CA ALA A 600 -0.04 2.04 4.40
C ALA A 600 0.16 3.23 5.35
N TRP A 601 -0.72 3.38 6.34
CA TRP A 601 -0.56 4.42 7.34
C TRP A 601 -1.03 3.99 8.73
N TRP A 602 -0.49 4.68 9.72
CA TRP A 602 -0.83 4.51 11.12
C TRP A 602 -0.93 5.88 11.78
N GLU A 603 -1.99 6.07 12.54
CA GLU A 603 -2.30 7.33 13.19
C GLU A 603 -2.65 7.09 14.65
N LEU A 604 -2.23 8.04 15.49
CA LEU A 604 -2.68 8.13 16.87
C LEU A 604 -3.49 9.41 17.04
N TRP A 605 -4.64 9.26 17.66
CA TRP A 605 -5.62 10.31 17.84
C TRP A 605 -5.96 10.46 19.32
N LEU A 606 -5.99 11.70 19.78
CA LEU A 606 -6.39 12.08 21.12
C LEU A 606 -7.73 12.80 21.08
N MET A 607 -8.69 12.31 21.85
CA MET A 607 -10.05 12.81 21.89
C MET A 607 -10.45 13.19 23.31
N ALA A 608 -11.20 14.28 23.45
CA ALA A 608 -11.94 14.63 24.66
C ALA A 608 -13.44 14.65 24.34
N ALA A 609 -14.22 13.85 25.05
CA ALA A 609 -15.65 13.71 24.84
C ALA A 609 -16.40 13.76 26.18
N PRO A 610 -17.59 14.37 26.26
CA PRO A 610 -18.42 14.28 27.46
C PRO A 610 -18.83 12.83 27.72
N SER A 611 -19.13 12.48 28.97
CA SER A 611 -19.86 11.24 29.25
C SER A 611 -21.24 11.29 28.59
N VAL A 612 -21.84 10.12 28.35
CA VAL A 612 -23.22 10.02 27.83
C VAL A 612 -24.19 10.81 28.72
N ASP A 613 -24.04 10.71 30.04
CA ASP A 613 -24.93 11.38 31.00
C ASP A 613 -24.71 12.90 31.04
N ALA A 614 -23.46 13.37 30.94
CA ALA A 614 -23.15 14.80 30.89
C ALA A 614 -23.69 15.45 29.61
N LEU A 615 -23.61 14.75 28.47
CA LEU A 615 -24.20 15.23 27.22
C LEU A 615 -25.73 15.30 27.30
N GLN A 616 -26.38 14.24 27.79
CA GLN A 616 -27.84 14.22 27.96
C GLN A 616 -28.32 15.36 28.89
N LEU A 617 -27.58 15.63 29.96
CA LEU A 617 -27.88 16.73 30.87
C LEU A 617 -27.77 18.09 30.17
N ALA A 618 -26.71 18.31 29.38
CA ALA A 618 -26.54 19.53 28.60
C ALA A 618 -27.67 19.72 27.56
N GLN A 619 -28.07 18.65 26.86
CA GLN A 619 -29.18 18.69 25.90
C GLN A 619 -30.52 19.00 26.58
N ARG A 620 -30.78 18.46 27.78
CA ARG A 620 -31.96 18.81 28.57
C ARG A 620 -31.95 20.27 29.02
N ALA A 621 -30.80 20.78 29.46
CA ALA A 621 -30.66 22.19 29.82
C ALA A 621 -30.95 23.12 28.63
N ARG A 622 -30.49 22.75 27.43
CA ARG A 622 -30.75 23.47 26.18
C ARG A 622 -32.23 23.48 25.77
N SER A 623 -32.93 22.38 26.01
CA SER A 623 -34.32 22.17 25.58
C SER A 623 -35.37 22.57 26.62
N ALA A 624 -34.98 23.04 27.81
CA ALA A 624 -35.88 23.37 28.90
C ALA A 624 -36.68 24.68 28.65
N PRO A 625 -38.04 24.65 28.59
CA PRO A 625 -38.86 25.85 28.75
C PRO A 625 -38.92 26.28 30.24
N PRO A 626 -39.28 27.54 30.58
CA PRO A 626 -39.42 27.95 31.97
C PRO A 626 -40.48 27.08 32.68
N ALA A 627 -40.08 26.47 33.78
CA ALA A 627 -40.70 25.28 34.34
C ALA A 627 -42.21 25.39 34.65
N PRO A 628 -42.99 24.36 34.29
CA PRO A 628 -44.08 23.85 35.11
C PRO A 628 -43.69 22.53 35.78
N GLN A 629 -44.28 22.30 36.96
CA GLN A 629 -43.98 21.22 37.90
C GLN A 629 -44.09 19.81 37.29
N ALA A 630 -43.05 19.00 37.49
CA ALA A 630 -43.00 17.60 37.08
C ALA A 630 -44.05 16.76 37.83
N GLN A 631 -44.92 16.08 37.07
CA GLN A 631 -45.68 14.94 37.58
C GLN A 631 -44.72 13.74 37.63
N ALA A 632 -44.41 13.28 38.83
CA ALA A 632 -43.81 11.98 39.05
C ALA A 632 -44.79 10.91 38.53
N ALA A 633 -44.42 10.21 37.45
CA ALA A 633 -45.06 8.96 37.13
C ALA A 633 -44.80 8.00 38.29
N ASP A 634 -45.87 7.42 38.84
CA ASP A 634 -45.80 6.48 39.96
C ASP A 634 -44.90 5.29 39.58
N GLU A 635 -43.87 5.03 40.38
CA GLU A 635 -42.86 3.98 40.17
C GLU A 635 -43.51 2.60 39.95
N THR A 636 -44.70 2.37 40.53
CA THR A 636 -45.50 1.17 40.32
C THR A 636 -46.02 1.00 38.89
N THR A 637 -46.33 2.10 38.20
CA THR A 637 -46.83 2.07 36.81
C THR A 637 -45.68 1.78 35.83
N LEU A 638 -44.51 2.34 36.10
CA LEU A 638 -43.30 2.15 35.29
C LEU A 638 -42.75 0.72 35.45
N MET A 639 -42.80 0.15 36.66
CA MET A 639 -42.46 -1.25 36.93
C MET A 639 -43.39 -2.22 36.17
N ALA A 640 -44.70 -1.93 36.10
CA ALA A 640 -45.65 -2.74 35.33
C ALA A 640 -45.41 -2.64 33.81
N GLN A 641 -44.98 -1.48 33.33
CA GLN A 641 -44.58 -1.30 31.93
C GLN A 641 -43.32 -2.09 31.59
N LEU A 642 -42.27 -2.05 32.43
CA LEU A 642 -41.05 -2.82 32.23
C LEU A 642 -41.29 -4.33 32.22
N GLN A 643 -42.26 -4.82 33.00
CA GLN A 643 -42.65 -6.23 32.99
C GLN A 643 -43.35 -6.67 31.69
N SER A 644 -44.01 -5.74 30.97
CA SER A 644 -44.71 -6.03 29.72
C SER A 644 -43.90 -5.69 28.46
N HIS A 645 -43.06 -4.66 28.54
CA HIS A 645 -42.25 -4.13 27.44
C HIS A 645 -40.83 -3.81 27.97
N PRO A 646 -40.00 -4.82 28.26
CA PRO A 646 -38.74 -4.66 28.99
C PRO A 646 -37.70 -3.77 28.29
N ARG A 647 -37.81 -3.59 26.96
CA ARG A 647 -36.98 -2.66 26.18
C ARG A 647 -37.23 -1.18 26.46
N THR A 648 -38.35 -0.84 27.11
CA THR A 648 -38.63 0.53 27.59
C THR A 648 -37.63 1.01 28.64
N LEU A 649 -36.81 0.10 29.20
CA LEU A 649 -35.67 0.45 30.03
C LEU A 649 -34.69 1.41 29.33
N ALA A 650 -34.58 1.34 28.00
CA ALA A 650 -33.77 2.25 27.19
C ALA A 650 -34.29 3.70 27.20
N ASP A 651 -35.59 3.88 27.43
CA ASP A 651 -36.28 5.17 27.44
C ASP A 651 -36.36 5.79 28.85
N VAL A 652 -36.08 5.00 29.89
CA VAL A 652 -36.03 5.48 31.27
C VAL A 652 -34.73 6.27 31.48
N PRO A 653 -34.80 7.52 31.98
CA PRO A 653 -33.61 8.28 32.34
C PRO A 653 -32.67 7.45 33.21
N ARG A 654 -31.40 7.35 32.81
CA ARG A 654 -30.43 6.49 33.48
C ARG A 654 -30.35 6.78 34.97
N GLU A 655 -30.59 8.00 35.45
CA GLU A 655 -30.64 8.34 36.88
C GLU A 655 -31.75 7.64 37.69
N HIS A 656 -32.89 7.34 37.06
CA HIS A 656 -34.07 6.77 37.70
C HIS A 656 -34.11 5.24 37.60
N ILE A 657 -33.22 4.64 36.83
CA ILE A 657 -33.09 3.18 36.76
C ILE A 657 -32.59 2.67 38.12
N THR A 658 -33.41 1.85 38.79
CA THR A 658 -33.07 1.20 40.05
C THR A 658 -32.68 -0.26 39.83
N HIS A 659 -32.08 -0.90 40.83
CA HIS A 659 -31.81 -2.34 40.79
C HIS A 659 -33.09 -3.15 40.51
N ALA A 660 -34.21 -2.76 41.12
CA ALA A 660 -35.50 -3.44 40.96
C ALA A 660 -36.03 -3.36 39.52
N MET A 661 -35.85 -2.21 38.85
CA MET A 661 -36.25 -2.03 37.44
C MET A 661 -35.39 -2.86 36.50
N VAL A 662 -34.08 -2.93 36.76
CA VAL A 662 -33.16 -3.77 36.00
C VAL A 662 -33.49 -5.25 36.21
N ASP A 663 -33.71 -5.68 37.45
CA ASP A 663 -34.07 -7.07 37.74
C ASP A 663 -35.43 -7.43 37.12
N ALA A 664 -36.40 -6.51 37.12
CA ALA A 664 -37.69 -6.71 36.47
C ALA A 664 -37.57 -6.80 34.94
N ALA A 665 -36.71 -5.99 34.31
CA ALA A 665 -36.49 -6.03 32.87
C ALA A 665 -35.72 -7.30 32.45
N LEU A 666 -34.64 -7.63 33.17
CA LEU A 666 -33.81 -8.83 32.92
C LEU A 666 -34.57 -10.13 33.18
N ALA A 667 -35.52 -10.14 34.12
CA ALA A 667 -36.38 -11.30 34.36
C ALA A 667 -37.31 -11.62 33.18
N THR A 668 -37.63 -10.61 32.36
CA THR A 668 -38.51 -10.77 31.19
C THR A 668 -37.71 -10.95 29.90
N ASP A 669 -36.61 -10.20 29.72
CA ASP A 669 -35.77 -10.25 28.52
C ASP A 669 -34.29 -10.04 28.90
N GLU A 670 -33.48 -11.09 28.80
CA GLU A 670 -32.04 -11.04 29.10
C GLU A 670 -31.27 -10.09 28.16
N ASP A 671 -31.78 -9.82 26.95
CA ASP A 671 -31.16 -8.86 26.01
C ASP A 671 -31.13 -7.44 26.56
N THR A 672 -31.97 -7.13 27.56
CA THR A 672 -32.00 -5.80 28.19
C THR A 672 -30.76 -5.47 29.01
N VAL A 673 -29.87 -6.45 29.24
CA VAL A 673 -28.57 -6.24 29.89
C VAL A 673 -27.73 -5.17 29.21
N ARG A 674 -27.92 -4.98 27.90
CA ARG A 674 -27.25 -3.92 27.11
C ARG A 674 -27.63 -2.49 27.51
N PHE A 675 -28.78 -2.31 28.19
CA PHE A 675 -29.28 -1.01 28.63
C PHE A 675 -29.00 -0.75 30.12
N VAL A 676 -28.34 -1.68 30.82
CA VAL A 676 -28.07 -1.57 32.26
C VAL A 676 -26.89 -0.63 32.50
N PRO A 677 -27.06 0.45 33.29
CA PRO A 677 -25.96 1.34 33.66
C PRO A 677 -24.88 0.61 34.45
N ARG A 678 -23.60 0.98 34.24
CA ARG A 678 -22.46 0.33 34.92
C ARG A 678 -22.55 0.32 36.44
N ARG A 679 -23.11 1.36 37.06
CA ARG A 679 -23.31 1.41 38.52
C ARG A 679 -24.21 0.28 39.05
N LEU A 680 -25.02 -0.32 38.18
CA LEU A 680 -25.92 -1.43 38.48
C LEU A 680 -25.39 -2.76 37.93
N MET A 681 -24.23 -2.81 37.28
CA MET A 681 -23.65 -4.07 36.81
C MET A 681 -23.12 -4.88 38.00
N THR A 682 -23.58 -6.13 38.10
CA THR A 682 -23.16 -7.11 39.11
C THR A 682 -22.45 -8.27 38.41
N PRO A 683 -21.68 -9.12 39.13
CA PRO A 683 -21.04 -10.29 38.52
C PRO A 683 -22.02 -11.21 37.76
N ALA A 684 -23.24 -11.36 38.29
CA ALA A 684 -24.31 -12.13 37.62
C ALA A 684 -24.78 -11.46 36.32
N ARG A 685 -24.93 -10.14 36.31
CA ARG A 685 -25.32 -9.37 35.11
C ARG A 685 -24.21 -9.36 34.06
N TYR A 686 -22.94 -9.34 34.46
CA TYR A 686 -21.80 -9.52 33.55
C TYR A 686 -21.76 -10.92 32.94
N ALA A 687 -22.06 -11.97 33.70
CA ALA A 687 -22.20 -13.32 33.17
C ALA A 687 -23.33 -13.39 32.13
N THR A 688 -24.47 -12.71 32.37
CA THR A 688 -25.55 -12.59 31.38
C THR A 688 -25.09 -11.81 30.13
N ALA A 689 -24.39 -10.70 30.29
CA ALA A 689 -23.86 -9.91 29.16
C ALA A 689 -22.87 -10.71 28.29
N LEU A 690 -22.05 -11.57 28.89
CA LEU A 690 -21.17 -12.49 28.16
C LEU A 690 -21.97 -13.52 27.35
N ARG A 691 -22.97 -14.16 27.98
CA ARG A 691 -23.80 -15.18 27.31
C ARG A 691 -24.54 -14.62 26.10
N GLN A 692 -25.01 -13.37 26.20
CA GLN A 692 -25.72 -12.69 25.13
C GLN A 692 -24.79 -12.05 24.09
N GLY A 693 -23.46 -12.19 24.21
CA GLY A 693 -22.49 -11.59 23.29
C GLY A 693 -22.43 -10.06 23.36
N VAL A 694 -22.99 -9.46 24.41
CA VAL A 694 -23.06 -8.00 24.59
C VAL A 694 -21.73 -7.43 25.09
N LYS A 695 -20.98 -8.20 25.89
CA LYS A 695 -19.63 -7.84 26.35
C LYS A 695 -18.66 -9.00 26.13
N SER A 696 -17.41 -8.69 25.80
CA SER A 696 -16.32 -9.66 25.71
C SER A 696 -15.67 -9.92 27.07
N PHE A 697 -14.98 -11.05 27.21
CA PHE A 697 -14.32 -11.42 28.47
C PHE A 697 -13.28 -10.39 28.94
N ALA A 698 -12.59 -9.74 28.00
CA ALA A 698 -11.62 -8.68 28.28
C ALA A 698 -12.26 -7.38 28.83
N GLN A 699 -13.57 -7.19 28.62
CA GLN A 699 -14.31 -6.02 29.08
C GLN A 699 -14.88 -6.17 30.50
N ILE A 700 -14.67 -7.32 31.17
CA ILE A 700 -15.15 -7.53 32.54
C ILE A 700 -14.05 -7.19 33.55
N PRO A 701 -14.31 -6.27 34.51
CA PRO A 701 -13.36 -5.98 35.57
C PRO A 701 -12.97 -7.24 36.35
N ALA A 702 -11.68 -7.43 36.63
CA ALA A 702 -11.17 -8.65 37.25
C ALA A 702 -11.86 -9.02 38.59
N GLY A 703 -12.26 -8.03 39.39
CA GLY A 703 -13.01 -8.24 40.65
C GLY A 703 -14.49 -8.55 40.48
N MET A 704 -15.03 -8.46 39.27
CA MET A 704 -16.42 -8.75 38.91
C MET A 704 -16.56 -10.07 38.12
N LEU A 705 -15.45 -10.76 37.84
CA LEU A 705 -15.45 -12.09 37.22
C LEU A 705 -16.01 -13.13 38.20
N SER A 706 -17.14 -13.72 37.86
CA SER A 706 -17.74 -14.85 38.59
C SER A 706 -17.36 -16.19 37.97
N GLU A 707 -17.53 -17.27 38.75
CA GLU A 707 -17.40 -18.64 38.26
C GLU A 707 -18.35 -18.89 37.07
N ASP A 708 -19.58 -18.38 37.14
CA ASP A 708 -20.58 -18.47 36.05
C ASP A 708 -20.16 -17.74 34.76
N ALA A 709 -19.51 -16.57 34.89
CA ALA A 709 -18.96 -15.83 33.74
C ALA A 709 -17.82 -16.62 33.08
N CYS A 710 -16.96 -17.25 33.89
CA CYS A 710 -15.88 -18.10 33.41
C CYS A 710 -16.43 -19.37 32.72
N ILE A 711 -17.46 -19.99 33.29
CA ILE A 711 -18.16 -21.14 32.69
C ILE A 711 -18.78 -20.74 31.34
N ALA A 712 -19.50 -19.62 31.27
CA ALA A 712 -20.09 -19.13 30.02
C ALA A 712 -19.03 -18.89 28.93
N HIS A 713 -17.89 -18.29 29.29
CA HIS A 713 -16.78 -18.01 28.35
C HIS A 713 -16.17 -19.29 27.76
N VAL A 714 -15.96 -20.33 28.58
CA VAL A 714 -15.38 -21.60 28.12
C VAL A 714 -16.39 -22.54 27.45
N GLN A 715 -17.69 -22.36 27.71
CA GLN A 715 -18.76 -23.11 27.02
C GLN A 715 -18.86 -22.73 25.55
N ASP A 716 -18.60 -21.47 25.19
CA ASP A 716 -18.55 -21.02 23.80
C ASP A 716 -17.33 -21.59 23.05
N GLY A 717 -16.23 -21.86 23.75
CA GLY A 717 -15.08 -22.59 23.20
C GLY A 717 -14.09 -23.06 24.28
N GLY A 718 -13.89 -24.38 24.42
CA GLY A 718 -13.12 -24.96 25.54
C GLY A 718 -11.64 -24.55 25.59
N TRP A 719 -11.04 -24.20 24.45
CA TRP A 719 -9.65 -23.70 24.37
C TRP A 719 -9.47 -22.32 25.05
N ARG A 720 -10.56 -21.57 25.27
CA ARG A 720 -10.52 -20.25 25.90
C ARG A 720 -10.19 -20.27 27.39
N LEU A 721 -9.99 -21.45 27.98
CA LEU A 721 -9.53 -21.61 29.36
C LEU A 721 -8.18 -20.92 29.63
N GLU A 722 -7.34 -20.73 28.60
CA GLU A 722 -6.08 -19.97 28.69
C GLU A 722 -6.30 -18.54 29.23
N GLN A 723 -7.39 -17.89 28.80
CA GLN A 723 -7.70 -16.50 29.15
C GLN A 723 -8.30 -16.36 30.56
N VAL A 724 -8.72 -17.46 31.19
CA VAL A 724 -9.26 -17.45 32.55
C VAL A 724 -8.11 -17.40 33.56
N PRO A 725 -8.09 -16.45 34.51
CA PRO A 725 -7.06 -16.38 35.56
C PRO A 725 -6.98 -17.69 36.36
N GLU A 726 -5.78 -18.15 36.71
CA GLU A 726 -5.59 -19.42 37.42
C GLU A 726 -6.39 -19.52 38.73
N THR A 727 -6.60 -18.41 39.43
CA THR A 727 -7.40 -18.32 40.66
C THR A 727 -8.88 -18.62 40.46
N LEU A 728 -9.38 -18.50 39.23
CA LEU A 728 -10.78 -18.74 38.84
C LEU A 728 -10.96 -19.98 37.96
N ARG A 729 -9.88 -20.75 37.70
CA ARG A 729 -9.94 -22.08 37.05
C ARG A 729 -10.40 -23.14 38.04
N THR A 730 -11.63 -23.02 38.52
CA THR A 730 -12.23 -23.98 39.45
C THR A 730 -12.48 -25.33 38.78
N VAL A 731 -12.77 -26.37 39.59
CA VAL A 731 -13.11 -27.70 39.07
C VAL A 731 -14.28 -27.63 38.08
N ALA A 732 -15.28 -26.78 38.34
CA ALA A 732 -16.44 -26.62 37.47
C ALA A 732 -16.09 -25.94 36.13
N VAL A 733 -15.33 -24.84 36.15
CA VAL A 733 -14.88 -24.14 34.93
C VAL A 733 -14.02 -25.06 34.06
N CYS A 734 -13.07 -25.78 34.65
CA CYS A 734 -12.24 -26.73 33.94
C CYS A 734 -13.03 -27.92 33.39
N ALA A 735 -14.02 -28.44 34.12
CA ALA A 735 -14.90 -29.51 33.64
C ALA A 735 -15.73 -29.08 32.42
N HIS A 736 -16.28 -27.85 32.43
CA HIS A 736 -17.00 -27.29 31.28
C HIS A 736 -16.09 -27.04 30.08
N ALA A 737 -14.87 -26.54 30.29
CA ALA A 737 -13.88 -26.34 29.23
C ALA A 737 -13.44 -27.68 28.58
N LEU A 738 -13.15 -28.69 29.39
CA LEU A 738 -12.77 -30.04 28.93
C LEU A 738 -13.88 -30.74 28.15
N ARG A 739 -15.14 -30.55 28.58
CA ARG A 739 -16.31 -31.09 27.88
C ARG A 739 -16.46 -30.50 26.48
N ARG A 740 -16.12 -29.22 26.29
CA ARG A 740 -16.22 -28.52 25.01
C ARG A 740 -15.01 -28.76 24.09
N SER A 741 -13.81 -28.84 24.65
CA SER A 741 -12.59 -29.16 23.87
C SER A 741 -11.60 -29.99 24.70
N PRO A 742 -11.20 -31.18 24.22
CA PRO A 742 -10.16 -31.99 24.86
C PRO A 742 -8.80 -31.28 24.96
N SER A 743 -8.52 -30.32 24.07
CA SER A 743 -7.29 -29.52 24.09
C SER A 743 -7.17 -28.60 25.31
N ALA A 744 -8.29 -28.29 25.98
CA ALA A 744 -8.30 -27.45 27.18
C ALA A 744 -7.48 -28.05 28.35
N LEU A 745 -7.21 -29.37 28.31
CA LEU A 745 -6.45 -30.09 29.33
C LEU A 745 -5.06 -29.50 29.59
N GLU A 746 -4.43 -28.93 28.57
CA GLU A 746 -3.11 -28.29 28.69
C GLU A 746 -3.14 -27.11 29.68
N HIS A 747 -4.26 -26.38 29.73
CA HIS A 747 -4.44 -25.20 30.57
C HIS A 747 -5.14 -25.48 31.92
N VAL A 748 -5.52 -26.73 32.20
CA VAL A 748 -6.07 -27.13 33.51
C VAL A 748 -4.93 -27.27 34.53
N PRO A 749 -4.99 -26.60 35.71
CA PRO A 749 -3.99 -26.74 36.77
C PRO A 749 -3.79 -28.21 37.17
N GLU A 750 -2.54 -28.64 37.37
CA GLU A 750 -2.22 -30.07 37.59
C GLU A 750 -2.96 -30.67 38.78
N SER A 751 -3.15 -29.88 39.84
CA SER A 751 -3.87 -30.27 41.06
C SER A 751 -5.37 -30.56 40.83
N LEU A 752 -5.98 -29.99 39.79
CA LEU A 752 -7.41 -30.07 39.52
C LEU A 752 -7.76 -31.02 38.36
N ARG A 753 -6.77 -31.51 37.58
CA ARG A 753 -7.01 -32.35 36.39
C ARG A 753 -7.84 -33.61 36.66
N ALA A 754 -7.56 -34.32 37.75
CA ALA A 754 -8.30 -35.53 38.11
C ALA A 754 -9.75 -35.22 38.51
N GLN A 755 -9.94 -34.19 39.35
CA GLN A 755 -11.26 -33.75 39.81
C GLN A 755 -12.10 -33.15 38.67
N ALA A 756 -11.48 -32.40 37.76
CA ALA A 756 -12.16 -31.81 36.60
C ALA A 756 -12.62 -32.87 35.59
N ARG A 757 -11.84 -33.95 35.39
CA ARG A 757 -12.26 -35.09 34.54
C ARG A 757 -13.41 -35.89 35.15
N GLU A 758 -13.39 -36.08 36.46
CA GLU A 758 -14.46 -36.76 37.18
C GLU A 758 -15.74 -35.92 37.19
N ALA A 759 -15.63 -34.61 37.47
CA ALA A 759 -16.74 -33.67 37.40
C ALA A 759 -17.32 -33.56 35.98
N MET A 760 -16.47 -33.57 34.94
CA MET A 760 -16.90 -33.58 33.53
C MET A 760 -17.81 -34.78 33.22
N ALA A 761 -17.49 -35.96 33.76
CA ALA A 761 -18.29 -37.18 33.58
C ALA A 761 -19.64 -37.15 34.31
N GLN A 762 -19.79 -36.27 35.31
CA GLN A 762 -21.01 -36.10 36.11
C GLN A 762 -21.92 -34.98 35.60
N LEU A 763 -21.46 -34.16 34.63
CA LEU A 763 -22.29 -33.10 34.05
C LEU A 763 -23.47 -33.69 33.24
N PRO A 764 -24.70 -33.18 33.40
CA PRO A 764 -25.88 -33.68 32.67
C PRO A 764 -25.67 -33.60 31.16
N PRO A 765 -26.14 -34.55 30.34
CA PRO A 765 -25.98 -34.49 28.88
C PRO A 765 -26.55 -33.17 28.34
N ASP A 766 -25.84 -32.53 27.40
CA ASP A 766 -26.34 -31.32 26.74
C ASP A 766 -27.73 -31.60 26.14
N ALA A 767 -28.66 -30.64 26.26
CA ALA A 767 -29.94 -30.73 25.57
C ALA A 767 -29.65 -30.99 24.09
N GLN A 768 -30.11 -32.14 23.60
CA GLN A 768 -29.76 -32.68 22.28
C GLN A 768 -29.91 -31.61 21.19
N GLU A 769 -28.83 -31.35 20.45
CA GLU A 769 -28.96 -30.92 19.06
C GLU A 769 -29.78 -32.01 18.35
N GLU A 770 -31.00 -31.66 17.93
CA GLU A 770 -31.85 -32.54 17.14
C GLU A 770 -31.12 -32.90 15.84
N ASP A 771 -30.77 -34.17 15.70
CA ASP A 771 -30.34 -34.78 14.45
C ASP A 771 -31.44 -34.54 13.39
N PRO A 772 -31.12 -34.17 12.13
CA PRO A 772 -32.13 -33.96 11.10
C PRO A 772 -32.91 -35.26 10.86
N PRO A 773 -34.24 -35.19 10.64
CA PRO A 773 -35.03 -36.40 10.46
C PRO A 773 -34.56 -37.16 9.22
N ARG A 774 -34.13 -38.41 9.44
CA ARG A 774 -33.87 -39.35 8.35
C ARG A 774 -35.21 -39.78 7.74
N ALA A 775 -35.33 -39.50 6.45
CA ALA A 775 -36.34 -39.95 5.50
C ALA A 775 -37.74 -39.32 5.62
N GLY A 776 -38.10 -38.56 4.57
CA GLY A 776 -39.49 -38.36 4.15
C GLY A 776 -40.29 -37.34 4.96
N GLY A 777 -39.78 -36.12 5.14
CA GLY A 777 -40.55 -35.03 5.72
C GLY A 777 -39.79 -33.72 5.68
N ASP A 778 -40.21 -32.85 4.75
CA ASP A 778 -39.90 -31.43 4.53
C ASP A 778 -38.68 -30.79 5.24
N LEU A 779 -37.52 -30.88 4.58
CA LEU A 779 -36.29 -30.14 4.92
C LEU A 779 -36.50 -28.60 4.86
N GLY A 780 -37.51 -28.14 4.10
CA GLY A 780 -37.81 -26.72 3.93
C GLY A 780 -38.37 -26.07 5.19
N ASP A 781 -39.18 -26.79 5.97
CA ASP A 781 -39.79 -26.27 7.19
C ASP A 781 -38.81 -26.27 8.38
N TRP A 782 -37.79 -27.14 8.35
CA TRP A 782 -36.70 -27.13 9.31
C TRP A 782 -35.72 -25.97 9.05
N LEU A 783 -35.40 -25.68 7.78
CA LEU A 783 -34.54 -24.55 7.38
C LEU A 783 -35.22 -23.19 7.60
N SER A 784 -36.52 -23.08 7.31
CA SER A 784 -37.27 -21.83 7.47
C SER A 784 -37.31 -21.35 8.93
N ARG A 785 -37.49 -22.26 9.89
CA ARG A 785 -37.52 -21.92 11.32
C ARG A 785 -36.18 -21.43 11.86
N ARG A 786 -35.06 -21.93 11.34
CA ARG A 786 -33.71 -21.54 11.79
C ARG A 786 -33.20 -20.25 11.14
N VAL A 787 -33.49 -20.05 9.85
CA VAL A 787 -33.13 -18.83 9.10
C VAL A 787 -33.98 -17.64 9.54
N VAL A 788 -35.28 -17.86 9.82
CA VAL A 788 -36.18 -16.77 10.27
C VAL A 788 -35.95 -16.41 11.75
N GLY A 789 -35.48 -17.34 12.58
CA GLY A 789 -35.15 -17.07 13.98
C GLY A 789 -33.87 -16.27 14.19
N SER A 790 -32.80 -16.54 13.42
CA SER A 790 -31.53 -15.79 13.54
C SER A 790 -31.59 -14.39 12.94
N ALA A 791 -32.47 -14.15 11.97
CA ALA A 791 -32.66 -12.84 11.34
C ALA A 791 -33.41 -11.79 12.20
N LEU A 792 -33.95 -12.18 13.38
CA LEU A 792 -34.74 -11.30 14.24
C LEU A 792 -34.12 -11.00 15.62
N GLN A 793 -32.92 -11.51 15.91
CA GLN A 793 -32.21 -11.21 17.17
C GLN A 793 -30.78 -10.64 17.04
N GLY A 794 -30.25 -10.49 15.82
CA GLY A 794 -29.02 -9.71 15.60
C GLY A 794 -29.34 -8.25 15.29
N GLN A 795 -29.08 -7.35 16.23
CA GLN A 795 -28.83 -5.94 15.89
C GLN A 795 -27.52 -5.89 15.10
N ASP A 796 -27.61 -5.99 13.77
CA ASP A 796 -26.52 -5.65 12.88
C ASP A 796 -26.94 -4.45 12.01
N THR A 797 -26.28 -3.33 12.25
CA THR A 797 -26.57 -2.01 11.69
C THR A 797 -26.19 -1.87 10.22
N THR A 798 -25.61 -2.89 9.61
CA THR A 798 -25.22 -2.96 8.20
C THR A 798 -26.40 -3.15 7.25
N ALA A 799 -27.50 -3.76 7.68
CA ALA A 799 -28.69 -3.95 6.84
C ALA A 799 -29.61 -2.71 6.71
N ARG A 800 -29.41 -1.67 7.53
CA ARG A 800 -30.22 -0.42 7.47
C ARG A 800 -29.60 0.71 6.64
N ARG A 801 -28.32 0.62 6.24
CA ARG A 801 -27.65 1.65 5.43
C ARG A 801 -27.88 1.53 3.91
N LEU A 802 -28.55 0.48 3.44
CA LEU A 802 -28.87 0.29 2.02
C LEU A 802 -30.31 0.66 1.63
N GLN A 803 -31.09 1.23 2.55
CA GLN A 803 -32.44 1.71 2.28
C GLN A 803 -32.57 3.20 2.57
N HIS A 804 -32.20 4.03 1.58
CA HIS A 804 -32.67 5.42 1.29
C HIS A 804 -31.53 6.10 0.52
N LYS A 805 -31.54 6.18 -0.82
CA LYS A 805 -32.14 7.31 -1.56
C LYS A 805 -32.55 6.94 -3.01
N GLY A 806 -32.41 5.68 -3.43
CA GLY A 806 -32.84 5.21 -4.78
C GLY A 806 -34.24 4.58 -4.85
N PHE A 807 -34.70 3.94 -3.77
CA PHE A 807 -35.90 3.09 -3.82
C PHE A 807 -37.22 3.85 -3.64
N LEU A 808 -37.21 5.01 -2.96
CA LEU A 808 -38.41 5.81 -2.75
C LEU A 808 -38.86 6.51 -4.04
N ALA A 809 -37.94 6.90 -4.92
CA ALA A 809 -38.25 7.46 -6.24
C ALA A 809 -38.91 6.41 -7.16
N ALA A 810 -38.46 5.15 -7.08
CA ALA A 810 -39.07 4.04 -7.82
C ALA A 810 -40.47 3.68 -7.28
N PHE A 811 -40.67 3.67 -5.96
CA PHE A 811 -41.95 3.32 -5.35
C PHE A 811 -43.03 4.41 -5.52
N VAL A 812 -42.64 5.70 -5.44
CA VAL A 812 -43.54 6.84 -5.71
C VAL A 812 -43.97 6.88 -7.18
N MET A 813 -43.09 6.45 -8.10
CA MET A 813 -43.42 6.36 -9.53
C MET A 813 -44.26 5.10 -9.86
N GLN A 814 -44.11 4.03 -9.07
CA GLN A 814 -44.89 2.79 -9.20
C GLN A 814 -46.34 2.95 -8.71
N ALA A 815 -46.56 3.75 -7.66
CA ALA A 815 -47.90 4.16 -7.23
C ALA A 815 -48.60 5.09 -8.27
N ALA A 816 -47.84 5.88 -9.03
CA ALA A 816 -48.37 6.79 -10.05
C ALA A 816 -48.80 6.08 -11.36
N LEU A 817 -48.45 4.81 -11.56
CA LEU A 817 -48.73 4.06 -12.79
C LEU A 817 -49.81 2.98 -12.63
N THR A 818 -50.36 2.79 -11.43
CA THR A 818 -51.49 1.87 -11.19
C THR A 818 -52.80 2.62 -11.03
N ALA A 819 -53.28 3.26 -12.09
CA ALA A 819 -54.67 3.73 -12.14
C ALA A 819 -55.58 2.60 -12.64
N LYS A 820 -56.63 2.27 -11.85
CA LYS A 820 -57.69 1.32 -12.24
C LYS A 820 -58.39 1.78 -13.53
N SER A 821 -58.85 0.79 -14.31
CA SER A 821 -59.39 0.89 -15.69
C SER A 821 -60.60 1.80 -15.91
N ASP A 822 -61.16 2.45 -14.89
CA ASP A 822 -62.44 3.19 -14.99
C ASP A 822 -62.31 4.71 -14.75
N THR A 823 -61.14 5.31 -15.00
CA THR A 823 -60.97 6.77 -14.91
C THR A 823 -61.11 7.47 -16.28
N PRO A 824 -61.77 8.64 -16.36
CA PRO A 824 -62.04 9.34 -17.63
C PRO A 824 -60.76 9.89 -18.29
N PRO A 825 -60.76 10.06 -19.63
CA PRO A 825 -59.56 10.21 -20.46
C PRO A 825 -58.74 11.50 -20.27
N THR A 826 -59.19 12.42 -19.41
CA THR A 826 -58.50 13.70 -19.15
C THR A 826 -57.48 13.64 -18.01
N LEU A 827 -57.26 12.48 -17.38
CA LEU A 827 -56.29 12.26 -16.30
C LEU A 827 -55.27 11.13 -16.59
N ARG A 828 -54.95 10.84 -17.86
CA ARG A 828 -53.77 10.03 -18.17
C ARG A 828 -52.51 10.90 -18.05
N GLY A 829 -51.79 10.76 -16.94
CA GLY A 829 -50.42 11.29 -16.78
C GLY A 829 -49.41 10.64 -17.73
N MET A 830 -48.12 10.59 -17.36
CA MET A 830 -47.01 10.03 -18.17
C MET A 830 -47.33 8.66 -18.82
N ALA A 831 -48.19 7.84 -18.22
CA ALA A 831 -48.66 6.57 -18.80
C ALA A 831 -49.32 6.74 -20.19
N GLY A 832 -50.21 7.73 -20.36
CA GLY A 832 -50.86 8.00 -21.66
C GLY A 832 -49.91 8.60 -22.69
N TRP A 833 -48.83 9.24 -22.24
CA TRP A 833 -47.78 9.80 -23.10
C TRP A 833 -46.92 8.69 -23.72
N PHE A 834 -46.62 7.63 -22.96
CA PHE A 834 -45.86 6.47 -23.45
C PHE A 834 -46.71 5.51 -24.30
N GLU A 835 -48.01 5.35 -24.01
CA GLU A 835 -48.93 4.57 -24.86
C GLU A 835 -49.01 5.08 -26.31
N GLN A 836 -48.85 6.40 -26.51
CA GLN A 836 -48.85 7.00 -27.85
C GLN A 836 -47.48 6.97 -28.55
N ARG A 837 -46.41 6.52 -27.87
CA ARG A 837 -45.02 6.56 -28.36
C ARG A 837 -44.23 5.30 -28.00
N PRO A 838 -44.52 4.15 -28.64
CA PRO A 838 -43.98 2.84 -28.25
C PRO A 838 -42.44 2.76 -28.36
N VAL A 839 -41.82 3.50 -29.28
CA VAL A 839 -40.36 3.54 -29.44
C VAL A 839 -39.67 4.28 -28.29
N LEU A 840 -40.25 5.40 -27.83
CA LEU A 840 -39.73 6.15 -26.67
C LEU A 840 -39.95 5.39 -25.37
N ALA A 841 -41.05 4.65 -25.25
CA ALA A 841 -41.29 3.75 -24.12
C ALA A 841 -40.23 2.64 -24.05
N LEU A 842 -39.88 2.05 -25.22
CA LEU A 842 -38.84 1.03 -25.33
C LEU A 842 -37.46 1.56 -24.97
N VAL A 843 -37.09 2.75 -25.47
CA VAL A 843 -35.79 3.38 -25.17
C VAL A 843 -35.68 3.74 -23.69
N ALA A 844 -36.74 4.30 -23.09
CA ALA A 844 -36.76 4.61 -21.67
C ALA A 844 -36.61 3.35 -20.80
N HIS A 845 -37.28 2.24 -21.17
CA HIS A 845 -37.14 0.97 -20.47
C HIS A 845 -35.74 0.35 -20.62
N LEU A 846 -35.12 0.43 -21.80
CA LEU A 846 -33.76 -0.06 -22.01
C LEU A 846 -32.73 0.74 -21.19
N LEU A 847 -32.90 2.06 -21.09
CA LEU A 847 -32.02 2.91 -20.29
C LEU A 847 -32.19 2.68 -18.79
N LEU A 848 -33.42 2.52 -18.31
CA LEU A 848 -33.71 2.16 -16.92
C LEU A 848 -33.18 0.75 -16.57
N GLY A 849 -33.31 -0.20 -17.49
CA GLY A 849 -32.73 -1.54 -17.34
C GLY A 849 -31.21 -1.52 -17.29
N LEU A 850 -30.55 -0.71 -18.13
CA LEU A 850 -29.10 -0.54 -18.10
C LEU A 850 -28.62 0.11 -16.79
N ALA A 851 -29.32 1.14 -16.30
CA ALA A 851 -29.01 1.81 -15.04
C ALA A 851 -29.19 0.87 -13.84
N ALA A 852 -30.25 0.06 -13.84
CA ALA A 852 -30.45 -0.99 -12.84
C ALA A 852 -29.31 -2.02 -12.89
N LEU A 853 -28.90 -2.47 -14.08
CA LEU A 853 -27.81 -3.45 -14.25
C LEU A 853 -26.46 -2.94 -13.72
N VAL A 854 -26.16 -1.65 -13.91
CA VAL A 854 -24.95 -1.00 -13.36
C VAL A 854 -25.03 -0.87 -11.84
N GLY A 855 -26.17 -0.42 -11.31
CA GLY A 855 -26.38 -0.36 -9.86
C GLY A 855 -26.30 -1.74 -9.20
N HIS A 856 -26.80 -2.78 -9.87
CA HIS A 856 -26.76 -4.15 -9.36
C HIS A 856 -25.38 -4.79 -9.45
N ALA A 857 -24.58 -4.50 -10.48
CA ALA A 857 -23.18 -4.92 -10.52
C ALA A 857 -22.41 -4.37 -9.32
N PHE A 858 -22.68 -3.13 -8.93
CA PHE A 858 -22.13 -2.53 -7.72
C PHE A 858 -22.55 -3.27 -6.44
N VAL A 859 -23.85 -3.55 -6.28
CA VAL A 859 -24.37 -4.26 -5.09
C VAL A 859 -23.87 -5.70 -5.01
N SER A 860 -23.78 -6.43 -6.12
CA SER A 860 -23.27 -7.81 -6.14
C SER A 860 -21.76 -7.87 -5.91
N VAL A 861 -20.99 -6.90 -6.38
CA VAL A 861 -19.55 -6.79 -6.06
C VAL A 861 -19.34 -6.40 -4.61
N ALA A 862 -20.16 -5.52 -4.06
CA ALA A 862 -20.14 -5.15 -2.65
C ALA A 862 -20.49 -6.35 -1.74
N ALA A 863 -21.56 -7.10 -2.05
CA ALA A 863 -21.94 -8.31 -1.32
C ALA A 863 -20.90 -9.43 -1.45
N TRP A 864 -20.25 -9.58 -2.61
CA TRP A 864 -19.14 -10.52 -2.80
C TRP A 864 -17.92 -10.16 -1.94
N ARG A 865 -17.58 -8.87 -1.83
CA ARG A 865 -16.48 -8.38 -0.99
C ARG A 865 -16.78 -8.52 0.51
N ALA A 866 -18.04 -8.40 0.91
CA ALA A 866 -18.44 -8.40 2.32
C ALA A 866 -18.70 -9.81 2.89
N GLU A 867 -19.39 -10.69 2.15
CA GLU A 867 -19.95 -11.94 2.72
C GLU A 867 -19.58 -13.22 1.94
N GLY A 868 -18.73 -13.09 0.91
CA GLY A 868 -18.18 -14.21 0.16
C GLY A 868 -18.96 -14.61 -1.11
N PRO A 869 -18.36 -15.48 -1.95
CA PRO A 869 -18.77 -15.66 -3.34
C PRO A 869 -20.14 -16.33 -3.53
N TRP A 870 -20.59 -17.14 -2.58
CA TRP A 870 -21.84 -17.91 -2.72
C TRP A 870 -23.09 -17.06 -2.49
N ILE A 871 -23.03 -16.07 -1.61
CA ILE A 871 -24.14 -15.13 -1.36
C ILE A 871 -24.28 -14.19 -2.57
N GLY A 872 -23.16 -13.67 -3.09
CA GLY A 872 -23.13 -12.91 -4.34
C GLY A 872 -23.78 -13.68 -5.51
N LEU A 873 -23.45 -14.97 -5.66
CA LEU A 873 -24.02 -15.86 -6.68
C LEU A 873 -25.52 -16.11 -6.47
N GLY A 874 -25.97 -16.26 -5.23
CA GLY A 874 -27.37 -16.47 -4.86
C GLY A 874 -28.26 -15.28 -5.20
N THR A 875 -27.83 -14.06 -4.88
CA THR A 875 -28.51 -12.82 -5.29
C THR A 875 -28.59 -12.68 -6.80
N PHE A 876 -27.53 -13.04 -7.51
CA PHE A 876 -27.49 -12.95 -8.97
C PHE A 876 -28.43 -13.96 -9.64
N ALA A 877 -28.52 -15.18 -9.11
CA ALA A 877 -29.41 -16.23 -9.62
C ALA A 877 -30.89 -15.90 -9.40
N LEU A 878 -31.27 -15.46 -8.19
CA LEU A 878 -32.65 -15.03 -7.88
C LEU A 878 -33.11 -13.88 -8.78
N MET A 879 -32.21 -12.95 -9.11
CA MET A 879 -32.53 -11.81 -9.97
C MET A 879 -32.61 -12.20 -11.46
N GLY A 880 -31.76 -13.13 -11.92
CA GLY A 880 -31.87 -13.70 -13.26
C GLY A 880 -33.23 -14.36 -13.50
N PHE A 881 -33.82 -14.98 -12.47
CA PHE A 881 -35.18 -15.51 -12.53
C PHE A 881 -36.27 -14.42 -12.59
N ALA A 882 -36.08 -13.28 -11.91
CA ALA A 882 -37.02 -12.15 -11.96
C ALA A 882 -37.03 -11.46 -13.33
N GLU A 883 -35.86 -11.28 -13.94
CA GLU A 883 -35.72 -10.76 -15.31
C GLU A 883 -36.30 -11.72 -16.36
N LEU A 884 -36.07 -13.03 -16.21
CA LEU A 884 -36.69 -14.07 -17.03
C LEU A 884 -38.23 -14.07 -16.90
N TYR A 885 -38.77 -13.82 -15.70
CA TYR A 885 -40.20 -13.74 -15.45
C TYR A 885 -40.84 -12.53 -16.16
N TRP A 886 -40.21 -11.35 -16.11
CA TRP A 886 -40.70 -10.15 -16.79
C TRP A 886 -40.56 -10.24 -18.32
N ALA A 887 -39.44 -10.76 -18.81
CA ALA A 887 -39.26 -11.07 -20.22
C ALA A 887 -40.36 -12.04 -20.69
N TRP A 888 -40.61 -13.14 -19.96
CA TRP A 888 -41.66 -14.11 -20.28
C TRP A 888 -43.07 -13.49 -20.30
N ARG A 889 -43.38 -12.60 -19.35
CA ARG A 889 -44.69 -11.91 -19.28
C ARG A 889 -44.91 -10.92 -20.43
N PHE A 890 -43.84 -10.31 -20.95
CA PHE A 890 -43.89 -9.44 -22.12
C PHE A 890 -43.93 -10.24 -23.44
N VAL A 891 -43.30 -11.42 -23.46
CA VAL A 891 -43.33 -12.35 -24.60
C VAL A 891 -44.71 -13.00 -24.77
N ALA A 892 -45.41 -13.30 -23.68
CA ALA A 892 -46.76 -13.88 -23.73
C ALA A 892 -47.84 -12.91 -24.26
N SER A 893 -47.57 -11.60 -24.31
CA SER A 893 -48.54 -10.58 -24.72
C SER A 893 -48.40 -10.12 -26.18
N SER A 894 -47.40 -10.58 -26.93
CA SER A 894 -47.21 -10.17 -28.33
C SER A 894 -46.76 -11.31 -29.23
N PRO A 895 -47.61 -11.78 -30.17
CA PRO A 895 -47.21 -12.82 -31.10
C PRO A 895 -46.26 -12.25 -32.17
N TRP A 896 -45.04 -12.78 -32.22
CA TRP A 896 -44.09 -12.74 -33.35
C TRP A 896 -43.34 -11.42 -33.58
N SER A 897 -42.09 -11.35 -33.10
CA SER A 897 -41.11 -10.39 -33.63
C SER A 897 -39.68 -10.96 -33.65
N PRO A 898 -38.85 -10.61 -34.64
CA PRO A 898 -37.44 -11.05 -34.74
C PRO A 898 -36.57 -10.58 -33.55
N TRP A 899 -37.05 -9.62 -32.77
CA TRP A 899 -36.42 -9.16 -31.54
C TRP A 899 -36.44 -10.22 -30.43
N LEU A 900 -37.37 -11.18 -30.47
CA LEU A 900 -37.38 -12.35 -29.59
C LEU A 900 -36.14 -13.22 -29.75
N ALA A 901 -35.73 -13.47 -31.00
CA ALA A 901 -34.55 -14.28 -31.27
C ALA A 901 -33.27 -13.55 -30.81
N LEU A 902 -33.22 -12.22 -30.99
CA LEU A 902 -32.07 -11.42 -30.56
C LEU A 902 -31.97 -11.33 -29.02
N ALA A 903 -33.08 -11.09 -28.34
CA ALA A 903 -33.13 -11.03 -26.88
C ALA A 903 -32.81 -12.39 -26.24
N ALA A 904 -33.38 -13.48 -26.74
CA ALA A 904 -33.06 -14.83 -26.28
C ALA A 904 -31.57 -15.17 -26.51
N THR A 905 -31.00 -14.77 -27.66
CA THR A 905 -29.58 -14.99 -27.97
C THR A 905 -28.68 -14.17 -27.03
N LEU A 906 -29.02 -12.92 -26.74
CA LEU A 906 -28.27 -12.06 -25.82
C LEU A 906 -28.32 -12.61 -24.38
N VAL A 907 -29.46 -13.11 -23.92
CA VAL A 907 -29.59 -13.74 -22.60
C VAL A 907 -28.77 -15.03 -22.53
N VAL A 908 -28.77 -15.85 -23.58
CA VAL A 908 -27.92 -17.06 -23.64
C VAL A 908 -26.44 -16.71 -23.64
N VAL A 909 -26.01 -15.72 -24.43
CA VAL A 909 -24.61 -15.25 -24.44
C VAL A 909 -24.21 -14.66 -23.09
N TYR A 910 -25.11 -13.93 -22.43
CA TYR A 910 -24.88 -13.38 -21.10
C TYR A 910 -24.72 -14.49 -20.05
N VAL A 911 -25.67 -15.43 -19.97
CA VAL A 911 -25.62 -16.53 -18.99
C VAL A 911 -24.41 -17.45 -19.21
N PHE A 912 -24.10 -17.81 -20.47
CA PHE A 912 -22.96 -18.70 -20.76
C PHE A 912 -21.60 -17.98 -20.75
N GLY A 913 -21.55 -16.69 -21.07
CA GLY A 913 -20.35 -15.86 -20.95
C GLY A 913 -19.91 -15.73 -19.49
N TRP A 914 -20.86 -15.45 -18.61
CA TRP A 914 -20.60 -15.32 -17.17
C TRP A 914 -20.31 -16.66 -16.50
N ARG A 915 -20.91 -17.78 -16.94
CA ARG A 915 -20.56 -19.13 -16.46
C ARG A 915 -19.08 -19.46 -16.66
N ARG A 916 -18.47 -19.04 -17.77
CA ARG A 916 -17.02 -19.24 -18.03
C ARG A 916 -16.16 -18.36 -17.12
N LEU A 917 -16.57 -17.12 -16.87
CA LEU A 917 -15.88 -16.20 -15.98
C LEU A 917 -15.92 -16.72 -14.53
N TYR A 918 -17.09 -17.10 -14.03
CA TYR A 918 -17.24 -17.65 -12.68
C TYR A 918 -16.53 -18.98 -12.49
N ARG A 919 -16.52 -19.88 -13.49
CA ARG A 919 -15.75 -21.13 -13.39
C ARG A 919 -14.24 -20.84 -13.30
N ARG A 920 -13.73 -19.84 -14.00
CA ARG A 920 -12.31 -19.43 -13.90
C ARG A 920 -12.00 -18.78 -12.56
N VAL A 921 -12.85 -17.90 -12.08
CA VAL A 921 -12.67 -17.21 -10.79
C VAL A 921 -12.80 -18.20 -9.62
N GLY A 922 -13.78 -19.10 -9.67
CA GLY A 922 -13.98 -20.14 -8.65
C GLY A 922 -12.86 -21.18 -8.61
N LEU A 923 -12.33 -21.62 -9.76
CA LEU A 923 -11.17 -22.51 -9.82
C LEU A 923 -9.89 -21.83 -9.34
N ALA A 924 -9.71 -20.54 -9.64
CA ALA A 924 -8.59 -19.75 -9.15
C ALA A 924 -8.64 -19.56 -7.62
N TYR A 925 -9.83 -19.39 -7.05
CA TYR A 925 -10.02 -19.31 -5.60
C TYR A 925 -9.83 -20.66 -4.89
N ALA A 926 -10.40 -21.74 -5.43
CA ALA A 926 -10.23 -23.10 -4.91
C ALA A 926 -8.75 -23.54 -4.88
N ALA A 927 -7.97 -23.14 -5.90
CA ALA A 927 -6.53 -23.35 -5.95
C ALA A 927 -5.75 -22.50 -4.93
N ARG A 928 -6.26 -21.32 -4.56
CA ARG A 928 -5.64 -20.39 -3.61
C ARG A 928 -5.88 -20.80 -2.15
N GLU A 929 -7.04 -21.39 -1.87
CA GLU A 929 -7.45 -21.85 -0.53
C GLU A 929 -7.21 -23.35 -0.28
N GLY A 930 -6.64 -24.07 -1.26
CA GLY A 930 -6.34 -25.52 -1.12
C GLY A 930 -7.57 -26.44 -1.10
N ILE A 931 -8.71 -25.98 -1.63
CA ILE A 931 -9.98 -26.71 -1.64
C ILE A 931 -10.09 -27.49 -2.96
N THR A 932 -10.32 -28.80 -2.91
CA THR A 932 -10.63 -29.59 -4.12
C THR A 932 -12.05 -29.27 -4.60
N PRO A 933 -12.24 -28.74 -5.83
CA PRO A 933 -13.57 -28.43 -6.33
C PRO A 933 -14.37 -29.72 -6.59
N VAL A 934 -15.59 -29.80 -6.07
CA VAL A 934 -16.58 -30.81 -6.49
C VAL A 934 -17.34 -30.22 -7.70
N GLU A 935 -17.50 -31.02 -8.76
CA GLU A 935 -17.97 -30.59 -10.09
C GLU A 935 -19.31 -29.84 -10.14
#